data_AF-A0A146LN70-F1
#
_entry.id   AF-A0A146LN70-F1
#
_cell.length_a   1.000
_cell.length_b   1.000
_cell.length_c   1.000
_cell.angle_alpha   90.00
_cell.angle_beta   90.00
_cell.angle_gamma   90.00
#
_symmetry.space_group_name_H-M   'P 1'
#
loop_
_entity.id
_entity.type
_entity.pdbx_description
1 polymer ?
#
loop_
_entity_poly.entity_id
_entity_poly.type
_entity_poly.pdbx_seq_one_letter_code
_entity_poly.pdbx_strand_id
1 'polypeptide(L)'
;FPTYGPDSTSSLITVAAKMSGRSYKKVKKDDKNKKKFKTALKNVATKTNLPKGQNLTDTNFKVKKIVIKDQVKPHDPDELLYRKKLNVAELAARLGHHNSSIKHEALDGLKDLITYHPREVLGSHHIQVLEATVKLVLDETASIRKSASKIVAQILSAVASHKLVPFFASLNSYLLCGLTHIDRGVREDALILMDGCLKHVPELCEKYAFNLLSVCLDLISEKGVGPRTLSLNLDSAQAVTKWRAKVLERILALLDCLLNAHGRSTENSNEFIMVDKTFIPGDINYFPVYTNCPFSLNENNVEINESSDSGSAKSTPIGYAEAIIPLLFGMFLEVHPVEKTAVETGLSTAINEECCKLLCLIVGIMKSLWTLIDQSSVHRQSLGNMSEKFSKPLLQTLVQGRFPYSVSNKVSGRPQKETETQINSSVSLNLGVARLVLLYSPKEQWDYVVPFLKNCFRTTEQFSPSDASVFAECITKICREANCSESEYFFNKAVEISLEGQISVLSSHFFKLLGSTALDTQMSSFHQNPAFAKWLGSLPERVTKSKIHPYQMDIISKIAVRNFSSFSKSLDVSIELILDNIPNVIVGDEDKLQSVQWQMATLLHWVQDWDEELTESLRSAVDNRYWGDRLTKYISEIISIKSDMVCQSKSETTLEFEG
;
A
#
# COMPACT_ATOMS: atom_id res chain seq x y z
N PHE A 1 -6.41 1.08 54.39
CA PHE A 1 -6.90 0.81 55.76
C PHE A 1 -7.50 2.10 56.30
N PRO A 2 -8.72 2.15 56.87
CA PRO A 2 -9.77 1.14 57.13
C PRO A 2 -11.05 1.43 56.29
N THR A 3 -12.25 0.87 56.47
CA THR A 3 -12.86 -0.49 56.50
C THR A 3 -14.40 -0.31 56.55
N TYR A 4 -15.17 -1.16 55.83
CA TYR A 4 -16.55 -1.69 56.05
C TYR A 4 -17.66 -0.78 56.67
N GLY A 5 -18.82 -0.50 56.06
CA GLY A 5 -19.99 -1.38 55.74
C GLY A 5 -21.06 -1.31 56.88
N PRO A 6 -22.37 -1.67 56.75
CA PRO A 6 -23.22 -2.00 55.59
C PRO A 6 -24.65 -1.33 55.64
N ASP A 7 -25.53 -1.80 54.76
CA ASP A 7 -27.00 -1.86 54.84
C ASP A 7 -27.94 -0.94 54.03
N SER A 8 -28.96 -1.64 53.58
CA SER A 8 -29.90 -1.44 52.48
C SER A 8 -31.23 -0.83 52.92
N THR A 9 -31.86 -0.07 52.02
CA THR A 9 -33.23 -0.23 51.46
C THR A 9 -33.94 1.11 51.20
N SER A 10 -34.47 1.23 49.97
CA SER A 10 -35.71 1.93 49.57
C SER A 10 -36.08 3.25 50.26
N SER A 11 -35.95 4.37 49.54
CA SER A 11 -36.99 5.43 49.56
C SER A 11 -36.75 6.53 48.50
N LEU A 12 -37.81 6.77 47.72
CA LEU A 12 -38.36 8.07 47.37
C LEU A 12 -37.40 9.18 46.88
N ILE A 13 -37.52 9.46 45.57
CA ILE A 13 -37.01 10.68 44.93
C ILE A 13 -37.68 11.90 45.57
N THR A 14 -36.99 12.52 46.54
CA THR A 14 -37.26 13.88 47.02
C THR A 14 -36.24 14.80 46.35
N VAL A 15 -36.70 15.66 45.44
CA VAL A 15 -35.87 16.68 44.81
C VAL A 15 -35.63 17.81 45.82
N ALA A 16 -34.50 17.72 46.53
CA ALA A 16 -33.93 18.83 47.28
C ALA A 16 -33.21 19.77 46.30
N ALA A 17 -33.83 20.91 46.00
CA ALA A 17 -33.20 21.99 45.27
C ALA A 17 -32.11 22.64 46.15
N LYS A 18 -30.87 22.55 45.68
CA LYS A 18 -29.70 23.23 46.22
C LYS A 18 -29.91 24.74 46.12
N MET A 19 -30.20 25.39 47.25
CA MET A 19 -30.22 26.84 47.37
C MET A 19 -28.81 27.39 47.11
N SER A 20 -28.63 28.08 45.99
CA SER A 20 -27.49 28.98 45.81
C SER A 20 -27.72 30.23 46.65
N GLY A 21 -26.90 30.40 47.69
CA GLY A 21 -26.86 31.61 48.49
C GLY A 21 -26.48 32.85 47.65
N ARG A 22 -27.38 33.83 47.63
CA ARG A 22 -27.04 35.25 47.57
C ARG A 22 -27.88 35.96 48.62
N SER A 23 -27.29 36.06 49.81
CA SER A 23 -27.89 36.69 50.97
C SER A 23 -27.32 38.10 51.17
N TYR A 24 -28.24 39.02 51.51
CA TYR A 24 -28.04 40.30 52.21
C TYR A 24 -27.10 41.36 51.60
N LYS A 25 -27.66 42.27 50.80
CA LYS A 25 -27.43 43.74 50.87
C LYS A 25 -28.22 44.45 49.76
N LYS A 26 -29.51 44.73 50.00
CA LYS A 26 -30.31 45.83 49.39
C LYS A 26 -31.79 45.70 49.78
N VAL A 27 -32.07 45.67 51.09
CA VAL A 27 -33.42 45.96 51.61
C VAL A 27 -33.22 46.94 52.75
N LYS A 28 -32.98 48.21 52.38
CA LYS A 28 -33.05 49.40 53.24
C LYS A 28 -32.80 50.64 52.38
N LYS A 29 -33.70 50.92 51.42
CA LYS A 29 -33.75 52.25 50.81
C LYS A 29 -35.09 52.65 50.17
N ASP A 30 -36.21 52.03 50.54
CA ASP A 30 -37.52 52.41 49.96
C ASP A 30 -38.55 52.94 50.97
N ASP A 31 -38.12 53.30 52.20
CA ASP A 31 -39.03 53.86 53.22
C ASP A 31 -38.87 55.38 53.48
N LYS A 32 -38.20 56.12 52.58
CA LYS A 32 -37.96 57.57 52.73
C LYS A 32 -38.56 58.48 51.65
N ASN A 33 -39.58 58.04 50.91
CA ASN A 33 -40.28 58.90 49.93
C ASN A 33 -41.80 59.03 50.19
N LYS A 34 -42.23 59.10 51.46
CA LYS A 34 -43.63 59.40 51.85
C LYS A 34 -43.93 60.89 52.12
N LYS A 35 -43.18 61.82 51.54
CA LYS A 35 -43.54 63.26 51.55
C LYS A 35 -43.15 63.91 50.23
N LYS A 36 -44.08 63.94 49.27
CA LYS A 36 -44.27 64.97 48.21
C LYS A 36 -45.18 64.40 47.12
N PHE A 37 -46.51 64.53 47.27
CA PHE A 37 -47.45 64.51 46.13
C PHE A 37 -48.73 65.30 46.52
N LYS A 38 -48.55 66.58 46.86
CA LYS A 38 -49.46 67.63 46.38
C LYS A 38 -48.69 68.34 45.28
N THR A 39 -49.33 68.55 44.14
CA THR A 39 -48.80 69.17 42.90
C THR A 39 -48.14 68.19 41.91
N ALA A 40 -48.96 67.40 41.22
CA ALA A 40 -48.66 66.92 39.88
C ALA A 40 -49.83 67.26 38.95
N LEU A 41 -50.14 68.56 38.88
CA LEU A 41 -50.87 69.15 37.77
C LEU A 41 -49.88 70.06 37.04
N LYS A 42 -49.37 69.56 35.91
CA LYS A 42 -48.73 70.24 34.77
C LYS A 42 -47.61 69.34 34.26
N ASN A 43 -47.95 68.54 33.27
CA ASN A 43 -47.22 68.44 32.01
C ASN A 43 -48.15 67.74 31.01
N VAL A 44 -48.93 68.58 30.34
CA VAL A 44 -49.67 68.25 29.13
C VAL A 44 -48.64 68.13 28.01
N ALA A 45 -48.40 66.92 27.53
CA ALA A 45 -48.13 66.59 26.12
C ALA A 45 -47.71 65.12 26.02
N THR A 46 -48.63 64.20 26.29
CA THR A 46 -48.78 62.90 25.59
C THR A 46 -49.95 62.15 26.23
N LYS A 47 -51.06 62.16 25.49
CA LYS A 47 -52.20 61.23 25.54
C LYS A 47 -52.41 60.41 26.83
N THR A 48 -53.38 60.90 27.61
CA THR A 48 -54.46 60.10 28.22
C THR A 48 -54.05 58.82 28.95
N ASN A 49 -53.76 58.92 30.24
CA ASN A 49 -54.19 57.93 31.23
C ASN A 49 -54.22 58.60 32.61
N LEU A 50 -55.41 58.97 33.06
CA LEU A 50 -55.62 59.34 34.47
C LEU A 50 -55.14 58.18 35.36
N PRO A 51 -54.50 58.46 36.52
CA PRO A 51 -54.12 57.41 37.45
C PRO A 51 -55.36 56.61 37.84
N LYS A 52 -55.32 55.30 37.59
CA LYS A 52 -56.45 54.40 37.80
C LYS A 52 -56.89 54.44 39.28
N GLY A 53 -58.19 54.47 39.52
CA GLY A 53 -58.78 54.63 40.86
C GLY A 53 -58.24 53.61 41.87
N GLN A 54 -58.20 54.00 43.14
CA GLN A 54 -57.50 53.27 44.22
C GLN A 54 -58.05 51.87 44.52
N ASN A 55 -59.21 51.51 43.96
CA ASN A 55 -59.88 50.20 44.09
C ASN A 55 -59.74 49.31 42.83
N LEU A 56 -58.79 49.62 41.94
CA LEU A 56 -58.63 48.87 40.70
C LEU A 56 -57.83 47.57 40.93
N THR A 57 -58.50 46.43 40.87
CA THR A 57 -57.85 45.12 40.88
C THR A 57 -57.03 44.93 39.60
N ASP A 58 -55.72 44.77 39.74
CA ASP A 58 -54.83 44.46 38.62
C ASP A 58 -54.96 42.97 38.25
N THR A 59 -55.53 42.70 37.08
CA THR A 59 -55.73 41.35 36.55
C THR A 59 -54.56 40.86 35.70
N ASN A 60 -53.43 41.59 35.65
CA ASN A 60 -52.23 41.11 34.97
C ASN A 60 -51.46 40.09 35.84
N PHE A 61 -51.77 38.82 35.64
CA PHE A 61 -50.92 37.73 36.09
C PHE A 61 -50.24 37.08 34.88
N LYS A 62 -48.95 36.72 35.04
CA LYS A 62 -48.19 36.00 34.02
C LYS A 62 -48.00 34.56 34.46
N VAL A 63 -48.64 33.64 33.74
CA VAL A 63 -48.44 32.19 33.93
C VAL A 63 -47.33 31.74 32.99
N LYS A 64 -46.32 31.04 33.52
CA LYS A 64 -45.31 30.33 32.72
C LYS A 64 -45.59 28.83 32.78
N LYS A 65 -45.61 28.20 31.60
CA LYS A 65 -45.80 26.74 31.48
C LYS A 65 -44.58 26.02 32.06
N ILE A 66 -44.82 25.01 32.90
CA ILE A 66 -43.79 24.08 33.36
C ILE A 66 -43.49 23.13 32.19
N VAL A 67 -42.24 23.11 31.71
CA VAL A 67 -41.77 22.17 30.69
C VAL A 67 -41.02 21.06 31.40
N ILE A 68 -41.63 19.87 31.44
CA ILE A 68 -40.98 18.64 31.92
C ILE A 68 -40.15 18.07 30.76
N LYS A 69 -38.94 17.60 31.05
CA LYS A 69 -38.12 16.92 30.04
C LYS A 69 -38.73 15.55 29.75
N ASP A 70 -38.94 15.22 28.48
CA ASP A 70 -39.42 13.89 28.08
C ASP A 70 -38.46 12.82 28.58
N GLN A 71 -38.98 11.84 29.33
CA GLN A 71 -38.16 10.86 30.02
C GLN A 71 -37.88 9.61 29.16
N VAL A 72 -38.80 9.21 28.28
CA VAL A 72 -38.64 8.14 27.29
C VAL A 72 -39.56 8.45 26.10
N LYS A 73 -39.02 8.47 24.88
CA LYS A 73 -39.84 8.59 23.67
C LYS A 73 -40.38 7.20 23.29
N PRO A 74 -41.65 7.09 22.85
CA PRO A 74 -42.12 5.85 22.24
C PRO A 74 -41.35 5.59 20.95
N HIS A 75 -40.95 4.33 20.73
CA HIS A 75 -40.32 3.88 19.48
C HIS A 75 -41.39 3.60 18.42
N ASP A 76 -41.04 3.83 17.16
CA ASP A 76 -41.89 3.44 16.05
C ASP A 76 -41.90 1.91 15.89
N PRO A 77 -42.99 1.31 15.38
CA PRO A 77 -43.11 -0.15 15.27
C PRO A 77 -42.03 -0.80 14.40
N ASP A 78 -41.54 -0.08 13.40
CA ASP A 78 -40.55 -0.54 12.42
C ASP A 78 -39.12 -0.11 12.79
N GLU A 79 -38.91 0.51 13.96
CA GLU A 79 -37.59 0.98 14.39
C GLU A 79 -36.68 -0.20 14.77
N LEU A 80 -35.44 -0.18 14.28
CA LEU A 80 -34.48 -1.23 14.58
C LEU A 80 -33.94 -1.09 16.01
N LEU A 81 -34.33 -2.04 16.88
CA LEU A 81 -34.01 -1.99 18.31
C LEU A 81 -33.13 -3.15 18.75
N TYR A 82 -32.18 -2.84 19.62
CA TYR A 82 -31.43 -3.82 20.38
C TYR A 82 -32.32 -4.50 21.43
N ARG A 83 -31.88 -5.66 21.98
CA ARG A 83 -32.61 -6.47 23.00
C ARG A 83 -33.17 -5.68 24.18
N LYS A 84 -32.54 -4.56 24.53
CA LYS A 84 -32.98 -3.63 25.60
C LYS A 84 -33.86 -2.47 25.12
N LYS A 85 -34.45 -2.58 23.93
CA LYS A 85 -35.27 -1.56 23.25
C LYS A 85 -34.51 -0.24 23.08
N LEU A 86 -33.33 -0.31 22.47
CA LEU A 86 -32.50 0.86 22.20
C LEU A 86 -32.17 0.93 20.72
N ASN A 87 -32.33 2.10 20.12
CA ASN A 87 -31.93 2.34 18.75
C ASN A 87 -30.43 2.69 18.64
N VAL A 88 -29.93 2.80 17.41
CA VAL A 88 -28.52 3.15 17.14
C VAL A 88 -28.12 4.49 17.75
N ALA A 89 -29.00 5.50 17.70
CA ALA A 89 -28.71 6.83 18.20
C ALA A 89 -28.58 6.88 19.73
N GLU A 90 -29.44 6.14 20.44
CA GLU A 90 -29.42 6.01 21.90
C GLU A 90 -28.20 5.23 22.37
N LEU A 91 -27.83 4.16 21.67
CA LEU A 91 -26.60 3.42 21.94
C LEU A 91 -25.37 4.31 21.72
N ALA A 92 -25.32 5.03 20.60
CA ALA A 92 -24.23 5.98 20.32
C ALA A 92 -24.13 7.08 21.39
N ALA A 93 -25.26 7.61 21.88
CA ALA A 93 -25.27 8.60 22.95
C ALA A 93 -24.71 8.06 24.27
N ARG A 94 -24.97 6.77 24.59
CA ARG A 94 -24.46 6.10 25.80
C ARG A 94 -22.94 5.88 25.80
N LEU A 95 -22.30 5.89 24.63
CA LEU A 95 -20.84 5.81 24.53
C LEU A 95 -20.12 7.00 25.17
N GLY A 96 -20.77 8.16 25.28
CA GLY A 96 -20.22 9.33 25.97
C GLY A 96 -20.35 9.30 27.49
N HIS A 97 -20.96 8.27 28.07
CA HIS A 97 -21.24 8.21 29.50
C HIS A 97 -20.00 7.82 30.31
N HIS A 98 -19.69 8.47 31.43
CA HIS A 98 -18.47 8.20 32.23
C HIS A 98 -18.31 6.74 32.71
N ASN A 99 -19.41 6.05 33.02
CA ASN A 99 -19.39 4.65 33.46
C ASN A 99 -19.00 3.66 32.34
N SER A 100 -17.88 2.95 32.53
CA SER A 100 -17.34 1.96 31.58
C SER A 100 -18.28 0.78 31.30
N SER A 101 -19.06 0.30 32.27
CA SER A 101 -20.03 -0.78 32.06
C SER A 101 -21.16 -0.34 31.11
N ILE A 102 -21.61 0.92 31.20
CA ILE A 102 -22.64 1.46 30.31
C ILE A 102 -22.09 1.61 28.89
N LYS A 103 -20.85 2.10 28.74
CA LYS A 103 -20.17 2.16 27.44
C LYS A 103 -20.03 0.76 26.82
N HIS A 104 -19.59 -0.23 27.61
CA HIS A 104 -19.41 -1.60 27.14
C HIS A 104 -20.72 -2.22 26.67
N GLU A 105 -21.80 -2.08 27.45
CA GLU A 105 -23.12 -2.55 27.06
C GLU A 105 -23.61 -1.88 25.76
N ALA A 106 -23.35 -0.59 25.61
CA ALA A 106 -23.70 0.14 24.38
C ALA A 106 -22.89 -0.34 23.16
N LEU A 107 -21.60 -0.64 23.34
CA LEU A 107 -20.75 -1.22 22.29
C LEU A 107 -21.22 -2.62 21.89
N ASP A 108 -21.57 -3.47 22.86
CA ASP A 108 -22.13 -4.79 22.59
C ASP A 108 -23.47 -4.68 21.83
N GLY A 109 -24.31 -3.73 22.22
CA GLY A 109 -25.55 -3.44 21.51
C GLY A 109 -25.33 -3.01 20.05
N LEU A 110 -24.37 -2.11 19.80
CA LEU A 110 -24.01 -1.70 18.44
C LEU A 110 -23.44 -2.85 17.63
N LYS A 111 -22.55 -3.66 18.23
CA LYS A 111 -21.96 -4.83 17.58
C LYS A 111 -23.01 -5.86 17.20
N ASP A 112 -23.98 -6.15 18.08
CA ASP A 112 -25.07 -7.06 17.79
C ASP A 112 -25.92 -6.51 16.64
N LEU A 113 -26.33 -5.23 16.68
CA LEU A 113 -27.09 -4.61 15.59
C LEU A 113 -26.36 -4.65 14.25
N ILE A 114 -25.06 -4.34 14.21
CA ILE A 114 -24.25 -4.43 12.99
C ILE A 114 -24.18 -5.86 12.46
N THR A 115 -24.14 -6.85 13.37
CA THR A 115 -24.01 -8.26 13.01
C THR A 115 -25.30 -8.82 12.42
N TYR A 116 -26.46 -8.50 13.01
CA TYR A 116 -27.76 -9.00 12.55
C TYR A 116 -28.35 -8.15 11.42
N HIS A 117 -28.04 -6.86 11.38
CA HIS A 117 -28.64 -5.87 10.47
C HIS A 117 -27.59 -4.96 9.79
N PRO A 118 -26.55 -5.51 9.13
CA PRO A 118 -25.42 -4.73 8.62
C PRO A 118 -25.83 -3.69 7.58
N ARG A 119 -26.76 -4.03 6.66
CA ARG A 119 -27.18 -3.11 5.58
C ARG A 119 -27.93 -1.89 6.11
N GLU A 120 -28.84 -2.09 7.06
CA GLU A 120 -29.63 -1.01 7.65
C GLU A 120 -28.76 -0.09 8.51
N VAL A 121 -27.94 -0.67 9.40
CA VAL A 121 -27.10 0.10 10.33
C VAL A 121 -25.97 0.80 9.60
N LEU A 122 -25.20 0.10 8.77
CA LEU A 122 -24.04 0.68 8.08
C LEU A 122 -24.47 1.52 6.86
N GLY A 123 -25.59 1.22 6.23
CA GLY A 123 -26.13 2.04 5.14
C GLY A 123 -26.53 3.44 5.61
N SER A 124 -27.29 3.52 6.71
CA SER A 124 -27.93 4.77 7.15
C SER A 124 -27.24 5.47 8.32
N HIS A 125 -26.50 4.73 9.17
CA HIS A 125 -25.94 5.26 10.42
C HIS A 125 -24.40 5.16 10.53
N HIS A 126 -23.68 4.79 9.46
CA HIS A 126 -22.22 4.61 9.54
C HIS A 126 -21.47 5.83 10.09
N ILE A 127 -21.84 7.05 9.69
CA ILE A 127 -21.19 8.29 10.16
C ILE A 127 -21.37 8.45 11.67
N GLN A 128 -22.62 8.33 12.14
CA GLN A 128 -22.95 8.47 13.56
C GLN A 128 -22.21 7.45 14.42
N VAL A 129 -22.18 6.18 13.97
CA VAL A 129 -21.48 5.12 14.70
C VAL A 129 -19.97 5.35 14.66
N LEU A 130 -19.41 5.75 13.51
CA LEU A 130 -17.99 6.04 13.35
C LEU A 130 -17.54 7.16 14.29
N GLU A 131 -18.22 8.31 14.30
CA GLU A 131 -17.88 9.44 15.16
C GLU A 131 -18.00 9.13 16.65
N ALA A 132 -18.98 8.30 17.04
CA ALA A 132 -19.17 7.90 18.42
C ALA A 132 -18.13 6.88 18.90
N THR A 133 -17.68 5.99 18.01
CA THR A 133 -16.74 4.91 18.35
C THR A 133 -15.28 5.31 18.22
N VAL A 134 -14.91 6.13 17.24
CA VAL A 134 -13.50 6.51 16.99
C VAL A 134 -12.87 7.23 18.19
N LYS A 135 -13.67 8.01 18.93
CA LYS A 135 -13.24 8.73 20.13
C LYS A 135 -12.84 7.80 21.27
N LEU A 136 -13.46 6.62 21.34
CA LEU A 136 -13.24 5.63 22.40
C LEU A 136 -11.93 4.86 22.24
N VAL A 137 -11.20 5.08 21.14
CA VAL A 137 -9.84 4.54 20.98
C VAL A 137 -8.88 5.15 22.02
N LEU A 138 -9.23 6.31 22.57
CA LEU A 138 -8.49 6.98 23.65
C LEU A 138 -9.07 6.70 25.05
N ASP A 139 -10.02 5.77 25.18
CA ASP A 139 -10.66 5.46 26.46
C ASP A 139 -9.67 4.87 27.47
N GLU A 140 -9.86 5.14 28.76
CA GLU A 140 -9.05 4.59 29.85
C GLU A 140 -9.12 3.05 29.93
N THR A 141 -10.26 2.47 29.54
CA THR A 141 -10.52 1.04 29.65
C THR A 141 -10.14 0.27 28.38
N ALA A 142 -9.22 -0.70 28.51
CA ALA A 142 -8.73 -1.48 27.38
C ALA A 142 -9.81 -2.26 26.61
N SER A 143 -10.80 -2.86 27.29
CA SER A 143 -11.88 -3.59 26.62
C SER A 143 -12.75 -2.69 25.73
N ILE A 144 -12.99 -1.45 26.18
CA ILE A 144 -13.72 -0.42 25.42
C ILE A 144 -12.94 -0.04 24.17
N ARG A 145 -11.64 0.29 24.30
CA ARG A 145 -10.77 0.59 23.16
C ARG A 145 -10.78 -0.52 22.11
N LYS A 146 -10.57 -1.76 22.54
CA LYS A 146 -10.54 -2.94 21.65
C LYS A 146 -11.87 -3.19 20.96
N SER A 147 -12.99 -3.02 21.66
CA SER A 147 -14.32 -3.19 21.08
C SER A 147 -14.65 -2.06 20.10
N ALA A 148 -14.31 -0.82 20.43
CA ALA A 148 -14.47 0.33 19.55
C ALA A 148 -13.64 0.19 18.26
N SER A 149 -12.36 -0.16 18.34
CA SER A 149 -11.51 -0.37 17.15
C SER A 149 -12.06 -1.47 16.22
N LYS A 150 -12.66 -2.53 16.78
CA LYS A 150 -13.32 -3.59 16.00
C LYS A 150 -14.56 -3.09 15.27
N ILE A 151 -15.41 -2.29 15.93
CA ILE A 151 -16.58 -1.69 15.28
C ILE A 151 -16.13 -0.74 14.17
N VAL A 152 -15.13 0.10 14.41
CA VAL A 152 -14.56 0.96 13.36
C VAL A 152 -14.07 0.12 12.19
N ALA A 153 -13.32 -0.96 12.43
CA ALA A 153 -12.87 -1.86 11.36
C ALA A 153 -14.03 -2.51 10.57
N GLN A 154 -15.15 -2.84 11.22
CA GLN A 154 -16.37 -3.32 10.53
C GLN A 154 -17.01 -2.25 9.65
N ILE A 155 -16.98 -0.99 10.07
CA ILE A 155 -17.45 0.12 9.23
C ILE A 155 -16.52 0.28 8.02
N LEU A 156 -15.20 0.31 8.24
CA LEU A 156 -14.21 0.45 7.18
C LEU A 156 -14.28 -0.69 6.15
N SER A 157 -14.65 -1.90 6.56
CA SER A 157 -14.75 -3.06 5.67
C SER A 157 -16.03 -3.11 4.84
N ALA A 158 -17.10 -2.47 5.30
CA ALA A 158 -18.42 -2.56 4.69
C ALA A 158 -18.82 -1.29 3.90
N VAL A 159 -18.25 -0.13 4.25
CA VAL A 159 -18.56 1.14 3.62
C VAL A 159 -17.53 1.44 2.53
N ALA A 160 -18.02 1.77 1.34
CA ALA A 160 -17.15 2.13 0.21
C ALA A 160 -16.29 3.36 0.54
N SER A 161 -15.00 3.32 0.15
CA SER A 161 -13.99 4.31 0.53
C SER A 161 -14.38 5.76 0.24
N HIS A 162 -15.05 6.03 -0.88
CA HIS A 162 -15.49 7.39 -1.26
C HIS A 162 -16.43 8.04 -0.22
N LYS A 163 -17.20 7.25 0.53
CA LYS A 163 -18.06 7.75 1.63
C LYS A 163 -17.27 8.01 2.91
N LEU A 164 -16.10 7.41 3.06
CA LEU A 164 -15.23 7.53 4.23
C LEU A 164 -14.24 8.70 4.11
N VAL A 165 -13.91 9.12 2.89
CA VAL A 165 -12.97 10.24 2.61
C VAL A 165 -13.20 11.47 3.50
N PRO A 166 -14.44 12.01 3.67
CA PRO A 166 -14.65 13.23 4.46
C PRO A 166 -14.31 13.08 5.94
N PHE A 167 -14.39 11.86 6.47
CA PHE A 167 -14.21 11.56 7.90
C PHE A 167 -12.82 11.01 8.21
N PHE A 168 -12.07 10.58 7.19
CA PHE A 168 -10.80 9.91 7.39
C PHE A 168 -9.75 10.81 8.04
N ALA A 169 -9.76 12.12 7.76
CA ALA A 169 -8.90 13.08 8.44
C ALA A 169 -9.10 13.06 9.96
N SER A 170 -10.36 13.06 10.42
CA SER A 170 -10.70 12.98 11.84
C SER A 170 -10.29 11.64 12.45
N LEU A 171 -10.55 10.54 11.74
CA LEU A 171 -10.12 9.20 12.15
C LEU A 171 -8.59 9.14 12.34
N ASN A 172 -7.85 9.64 11.36
CA ASN A 172 -6.39 9.68 11.41
C ASN A 172 -5.88 10.54 12.57
N SER A 173 -6.52 11.67 12.89
CA SER A 173 -6.18 12.46 14.07
C SER A 173 -6.35 11.66 15.38
N TYR A 174 -7.46 10.94 15.55
CA TYR A 174 -7.64 10.07 16.72
C TYR A 174 -6.62 8.93 16.77
N LEU A 175 -6.28 8.35 15.62
CA LEU A 175 -5.23 7.36 15.52
C LEU A 175 -3.87 7.92 15.97
N LEU A 176 -3.47 9.07 15.43
CA LEU A 176 -2.23 9.75 15.83
C LEU A 176 -2.21 10.05 17.32
N CYS A 177 -3.30 10.62 17.88
CA CYS A 177 -3.42 10.85 19.32
C CYS A 177 -3.26 9.57 20.14
N GLY A 178 -3.80 8.44 19.65
CA GLY A 178 -3.69 7.15 20.32
C GLY A 178 -2.25 6.63 20.30
N LEU A 179 -1.58 6.72 19.14
CA LEU A 179 -0.19 6.28 18.97
C LEU A 179 0.81 7.17 19.74
N THR A 180 0.53 8.46 19.92
CA THR A 180 1.36 9.38 20.71
C THR A 180 0.89 9.54 22.16
N HIS A 181 -0.07 8.74 22.61
CA HIS A 181 -0.66 8.87 23.95
C HIS A 181 0.36 8.59 25.06
N ILE A 182 0.26 9.26 26.20
CA ILE A 182 1.18 9.06 27.34
C ILE A 182 1.08 7.67 27.96
N ASP A 183 -0.14 7.13 28.05
CA ASP A 183 -0.39 5.75 28.50
C ASP A 183 0.02 4.72 27.44
N ARG A 184 0.84 3.76 27.86
CA ARG A 184 1.36 2.70 26.99
C ARG A 184 0.27 1.74 26.49
N GLY A 185 -0.72 1.41 27.33
CA GLY A 185 -1.81 0.52 26.95
C GLY A 185 -2.69 1.12 25.85
N VAL A 186 -2.90 2.44 25.88
CA VAL A 186 -3.57 3.17 24.80
C VAL A 186 -2.75 3.12 23.50
N ARG A 187 -1.43 3.36 23.56
CA ARG A 187 -0.56 3.25 22.37
C ARG A 187 -0.59 1.86 21.74
N GLU A 188 -0.55 0.80 22.55
CA GLU A 188 -0.61 -0.58 22.05
C GLU A 188 -1.97 -0.90 21.40
N ASP A 189 -3.09 -0.50 22.03
CA ASP A 189 -4.41 -0.75 21.47
C ASP A 189 -4.74 0.12 20.24
N ALA A 190 -4.10 1.29 20.10
CA ALA A 190 -4.23 2.15 18.91
C ALA A 190 -3.69 1.47 17.64
N LEU A 191 -2.73 0.54 17.76
CA LEU A 191 -2.26 -0.26 16.63
C LEU A 191 -3.38 -1.11 16.01
N ILE A 192 -4.39 -1.50 16.79
CA ILE A 192 -5.55 -2.26 16.29
C ILE A 192 -6.38 -1.40 15.31
N LEU A 193 -6.52 -0.10 15.59
CA LEU A 193 -7.19 0.83 14.68
C LEU A 193 -6.37 1.01 13.40
N MET A 194 -5.05 1.15 13.52
CA MET A 194 -4.14 1.24 12.37
C MET A 194 -4.26 0.01 11.47
N ASP A 195 -4.28 -1.20 12.06
CA ASP A 195 -4.46 -2.45 11.31
C ASP A 195 -5.78 -2.46 10.53
N GLY A 196 -6.86 -1.99 11.16
CA GLY A 196 -8.17 -1.86 10.52
C GLY A 196 -8.13 -0.91 9.31
N CYS A 197 -7.43 0.21 9.43
CA CYS A 197 -7.27 1.18 8.34
C CYS A 197 -6.45 0.60 7.18
N LEU A 198 -5.27 0.03 7.47
CA LEU A 198 -4.39 -0.54 6.46
C LEU A 198 -5.01 -1.74 5.73
N LYS A 199 -5.83 -2.53 6.44
CA LYS A 199 -6.50 -3.71 5.86
C LYS A 199 -7.68 -3.35 4.98
N HIS A 200 -8.49 -2.37 5.37
CA HIS A 200 -9.80 -2.14 4.75
C HIS A 200 -9.84 -0.91 3.85
N VAL A 201 -9.03 0.12 4.14
CA VAL A 201 -8.99 1.38 3.38
C VAL A 201 -7.54 1.83 3.13
N PRO A 202 -6.65 0.98 2.59
CA PRO A 202 -5.23 1.31 2.40
C PRO A 202 -5.05 2.60 1.58
N GLU A 203 -5.87 2.82 0.56
CA GLU A 203 -5.82 4.01 -0.29
C GLU A 203 -6.06 5.33 0.45
N LEU A 204 -6.79 5.34 1.56
CA LEU A 204 -6.97 6.54 2.36
C LEU A 204 -5.76 6.81 3.27
N CYS A 205 -5.02 5.76 3.64
CA CYS A 205 -3.82 5.87 4.47
C CYS A 205 -2.64 6.54 3.75
N GLU A 206 -2.58 6.48 2.42
CA GLU A 206 -1.49 7.01 1.59
C GLU A 206 -1.17 8.47 1.92
N LYS A 207 -2.19 9.33 1.93
CA LYS A 207 -2.06 10.78 2.20
C LYS A 207 -1.44 11.07 3.57
N TYR A 208 -1.57 10.15 4.53
CA TYR A 208 -1.10 10.30 5.90
C TYR A 208 0.10 9.41 6.23
N ALA A 209 0.61 8.65 5.26
CA ALA A 209 1.57 7.59 5.49
C ALA A 209 2.88 8.09 6.12
N PHE A 210 3.47 9.19 5.63
CA PHE A 210 4.71 9.72 6.21
C PHE A 210 4.54 10.23 7.65
N ASN A 211 3.39 10.81 7.97
CA ASN A 211 3.07 11.22 9.34
C ASN A 211 2.96 9.98 10.25
N LEU A 212 2.25 8.95 9.79
CA LEU A 212 2.11 7.69 10.53
C LEU A 212 3.46 6.97 10.68
N LEU A 213 4.28 6.92 9.62
CA LEU A 213 5.63 6.36 9.63
C LEU A 213 6.51 7.08 10.67
N SER A 214 6.45 8.41 10.72
CA SER A 214 7.21 9.21 11.69
C SER A 214 6.82 8.87 13.14
N VAL A 215 5.54 8.68 13.41
CA VAL A 215 5.03 8.28 14.74
C VAL A 215 5.41 6.84 15.07
N CYS A 216 5.29 5.91 14.12
CA CYS A 216 5.75 4.53 14.30
C CYS A 216 7.25 4.46 14.60
N LEU A 217 8.06 5.33 14.00
CA LEU A 217 9.48 5.42 14.30
C LEU A 217 9.70 5.88 15.75
N ASP A 218 8.95 6.86 16.22
CA ASP A 218 8.98 7.33 17.63
C ASP A 218 8.51 6.26 18.63
N LEU A 219 7.71 5.26 18.20
CA LEU A 219 7.30 4.13 19.05
C LEU A 219 8.41 3.10 19.31
N ILE A 220 9.43 3.05 18.47
CA ILE A 220 10.55 2.09 18.57
C ILE A 220 11.88 2.76 18.93
N SER A 221 11.92 4.08 18.98
CA SER A 221 13.16 4.83 19.18
C SER A 221 12.97 6.17 19.87
N GLU A 222 14.03 6.63 20.52
CA GLU A 222 14.11 7.91 21.21
C GLU A 222 14.92 8.92 20.39
N LYS A 223 14.44 10.16 20.37
CA LYS A 223 15.16 11.30 19.79
C LYS A 223 16.05 11.90 20.86
N GLY A 224 17.36 11.61 20.80
CA GLY A 224 18.37 12.29 21.60
C GLY A 224 18.93 13.54 20.91
N VAL A 225 19.93 14.18 21.55
CA VAL A 225 20.74 15.25 20.93
C VAL A 225 21.62 14.73 19.78
N GLY A 226 21.80 13.41 19.70
CA GLY A 226 22.56 12.71 18.66
C GLY A 226 21.70 11.85 17.72
N PRO A 227 22.28 10.85 17.03
CA PRO A 227 21.51 9.95 16.18
C PRO A 227 20.44 9.23 16.99
N ARG A 228 19.29 9.00 16.36
CA ARG A 228 18.14 8.29 16.94
C ARG A 228 18.59 6.91 17.47
N THR A 229 18.19 6.58 18.71
CA THR A 229 18.56 5.32 19.37
C THR A 229 17.34 4.48 19.70
N LEU A 230 17.51 3.17 19.84
CA LEU A 230 16.41 2.25 20.15
C LEU A 230 15.85 2.47 21.57
N SER A 231 14.53 2.55 21.70
CA SER A 231 13.87 2.76 23.00
C SER A 231 13.94 1.51 23.87
N LEU A 232 14.24 1.68 25.17
CA LEU A 232 14.34 0.59 26.15
C LEU A 232 13.09 0.43 27.04
N ASN A 233 11.96 1.04 26.67
CA ASN A 233 10.81 1.30 27.56
C ASN A 233 9.91 0.09 27.94
N LEU A 234 10.47 -1.11 28.12
CA LEU A 234 9.70 -2.32 28.42
C LEU A 234 10.37 -3.16 29.51
N ASP A 235 9.56 -3.80 30.35
CA ASP A 235 9.97 -4.47 31.59
C ASP A 235 10.85 -5.73 31.37
N SER A 236 10.99 -6.19 30.11
CA SER A 236 11.91 -7.26 29.72
C SER A 236 12.37 -7.12 28.27
N ALA A 237 13.60 -7.58 27.98
CA ALA A 237 14.17 -7.59 26.64
C ALA A 237 13.29 -8.35 25.62
N GLN A 238 12.66 -9.45 26.03
CA GLN A 238 11.78 -10.22 25.14
C GLN A 238 10.49 -9.44 24.80
N ALA A 239 9.96 -8.66 25.74
CA ALA A 239 8.84 -7.77 25.46
C ALA A 239 9.24 -6.65 24.49
N VAL A 240 10.48 -6.14 24.58
CA VAL A 240 11.07 -5.18 23.62
C VAL A 240 11.07 -5.69 22.20
N THR A 241 11.67 -6.86 21.99
CA THR A 241 11.77 -7.43 20.65
C THR A 241 10.39 -7.67 20.03
N LYS A 242 9.44 -8.20 20.82
CA LYS A 242 8.07 -8.43 20.35
C LYS A 242 7.33 -7.14 20.02
N TRP A 243 7.44 -6.12 20.86
CA TRP A 243 6.86 -4.81 20.60
C TRP A 243 7.40 -4.20 19.30
N ARG A 244 8.72 -4.15 19.16
CA ARG A 244 9.33 -3.55 17.96
C ARG A 244 8.97 -4.33 16.69
N ALA A 245 8.95 -5.67 16.74
CA ALA A 245 8.48 -6.48 15.62
C ALA A 245 7.02 -6.14 15.23
N LYS A 246 6.11 -6.00 16.21
CA LYS A 246 4.74 -5.55 15.94
C LYS A 246 4.71 -4.19 15.24
N VAL A 247 5.52 -3.22 15.65
CA VAL A 247 5.54 -1.89 15.01
C VAL A 247 6.15 -1.97 13.61
N LEU A 248 7.21 -2.76 13.40
CA LEU A 248 7.83 -2.97 12.09
C LEU A 248 6.86 -3.59 11.07
N GLU A 249 5.96 -4.50 11.49
CA GLU A 249 4.90 -5.02 10.61
C GLU A 249 4.01 -3.91 10.05
N ARG A 250 3.65 -2.91 10.88
CA ARG A 250 2.82 -1.78 10.43
C ARG A 250 3.62 -0.79 9.58
N ILE A 251 4.90 -0.59 9.89
CA ILE A 251 5.81 0.20 9.05
C ILE A 251 5.90 -0.42 7.65
N LEU A 252 6.10 -1.73 7.56
CA LEU A 252 6.15 -2.43 6.27
C LEU A 252 4.81 -2.28 5.51
N ALA A 253 3.68 -2.49 6.19
CA ALA A 253 2.36 -2.32 5.57
C ALA A 253 2.08 -0.88 5.09
N LEU A 254 2.57 0.14 5.80
CA LEU A 254 2.51 1.54 5.36
C LEU A 254 3.37 1.79 4.11
N LEU A 255 4.57 1.19 4.04
CA LEU A 255 5.44 1.30 2.87
C LEU A 255 4.86 0.58 1.65
N ASP A 256 4.25 -0.60 1.85
CA ASP A 256 3.54 -1.33 0.79
C ASP A 256 2.33 -0.53 0.29
N CYS A 257 1.61 0.16 1.17
CA CYS A 257 0.54 1.07 0.79
C CYS A 257 1.05 2.19 -0.14
N LEU A 258 2.16 2.83 0.21
CA LEU A 258 2.81 3.84 -0.63
C LEU A 258 3.22 3.28 -1.99
N LEU A 259 3.81 2.07 -2.05
CA LEU A 259 4.22 1.45 -3.31
C LEU A 259 3.04 1.13 -4.23
N ASN A 260 1.93 0.64 -3.67
CA ASN A 260 0.74 0.29 -4.44
C ASN A 260 -0.02 1.50 -4.98
N ALA A 261 0.11 2.67 -4.33
CA ALA A 261 -0.45 3.92 -4.84
C ALA A 261 0.22 4.38 -6.14
N HIS A 262 1.55 4.26 -6.22
CA HIS A 262 2.31 4.63 -7.41
C HIS A 262 1.91 3.76 -8.62
N GLY A 263 1.67 2.45 -8.42
CA GLY A 263 1.22 1.54 -9.48
C GLY A 263 -0.17 1.87 -10.05
N ARG A 264 -1.11 2.33 -9.20
CA ARG A 264 -2.46 2.73 -9.64
C ARG A 264 -2.47 3.98 -10.52
N SER A 265 -1.51 4.88 -10.32
CA SER A 265 -1.36 6.09 -11.13
C SER A 265 -0.89 5.79 -12.56
N THR A 266 -0.16 4.68 -12.77
CA THR A 266 0.34 4.28 -14.09
C THR A 266 -0.68 3.48 -14.93
N GLU A 267 -1.54 2.68 -14.31
CA GLU A 267 -2.51 1.83 -15.04
C GLU A 267 -3.79 2.59 -15.47
N ASN A 268 -4.17 3.67 -14.77
CA ASN A 268 -5.31 4.52 -15.12
C ASN A 268 -4.93 5.69 -16.06
N SER A 269 -3.87 5.56 -16.85
CA SER A 269 -3.43 6.55 -17.83
C SER A 269 -4.30 6.62 -19.10
N ASN A 270 -5.59 6.31 -18.97
CA ASN A 270 -6.60 6.77 -19.92
C ASN A 270 -7.02 8.20 -19.50
N GLU A 271 -6.39 9.19 -20.12
CA GLU A 271 -7.02 10.46 -20.51
C GLU A 271 -7.57 11.40 -19.40
N PHE A 272 -6.81 11.70 -18.34
CA PHE A 272 -7.09 12.90 -17.52
C PHE A 272 -5.83 13.70 -17.20
N ILE A 273 -5.77 14.92 -17.74
CA ILE A 273 -4.75 15.92 -17.42
C ILE A 273 -5.13 16.55 -16.08
N MET A 274 -4.38 16.24 -15.02
CA MET A 274 -4.44 16.99 -13.77
C MET A 274 -3.83 18.37 -14.00
N VAL A 275 -4.62 19.43 -13.84
CA VAL A 275 -4.14 20.82 -13.88
C VAL A 275 -4.10 21.35 -12.46
N ASP A 276 -2.92 21.48 -11.89
CA ASP A 276 -2.72 22.21 -10.63
C ASP A 276 -2.97 23.71 -10.86
N LYS A 277 -4.03 24.25 -10.24
CA LYS A 277 -4.25 25.70 -10.16
C LYS A 277 -4.00 26.16 -8.72
N THR A 278 -3.01 27.02 -8.56
CA THR A 278 -2.74 27.72 -7.31
C THR A 278 -3.82 28.76 -7.04
N PHE A 279 -4.42 28.72 -5.84
CA PHE A 279 -5.42 29.69 -5.42
C PHE A 279 -4.75 30.98 -4.95
N ILE A 280 -4.99 32.09 -5.66
CA ILE A 280 -4.55 33.42 -5.24
C ILE A 280 -5.71 34.08 -4.49
N PRO A 281 -5.56 34.43 -3.19
CA PRO A 281 -6.61 35.11 -2.44
C PRO A 281 -6.93 36.48 -3.05
N GLY A 282 -8.19 36.69 -3.45
CA GLY A 282 -8.67 37.96 -4.00
C GLY A 282 -9.16 37.90 -5.44
N ASP A 283 -8.85 36.83 -6.18
CA ASP A 283 -9.35 36.62 -7.54
C ASP A 283 -10.65 35.80 -7.56
N ILE A 284 -11.58 36.20 -8.45
CA ILE A 284 -12.81 35.45 -8.73
C ILE A 284 -12.45 34.33 -9.71
N ASN A 285 -12.39 33.10 -9.20
CA ASN A 285 -12.12 31.92 -10.00
C ASN A 285 -13.41 31.35 -10.60
N TYR A 286 -13.41 31.10 -11.91
CA TYR A 286 -14.52 30.47 -12.64
C TYR A 286 -14.22 29.00 -12.92
N PHE A 287 -15.16 28.11 -12.59
CA PHE A 287 -15.09 26.68 -12.86
C PHE A 287 -16.24 26.26 -13.78
N PRO A 288 -15.97 25.53 -14.88
CA PRO A 288 -17.02 25.02 -15.74
C PRO A 288 -17.74 23.84 -15.05
N VAL A 289 -18.99 24.05 -14.63
CA VAL A 289 -19.81 23.05 -13.92
C VAL A 289 -20.32 21.94 -14.87
N TYR A 290 -20.14 22.09 -16.19
CA TYR A 290 -20.73 21.22 -17.21
C TYR A 290 -19.79 20.20 -17.87
N THR A 291 -18.53 20.13 -17.45
CA THR A 291 -17.65 19.03 -17.88
C THR A 291 -17.83 17.87 -16.91
N ASN A 292 -18.19 16.70 -17.42
CA ASN A 292 -18.31 15.41 -16.71
C ASN A 292 -16.95 14.89 -16.19
N CYS A 293 -16.09 15.78 -15.67
CA CYS A 293 -14.83 15.45 -15.05
C CYS A 293 -15.05 15.29 -13.54
N PRO A 294 -14.67 14.16 -12.93
CA PRO A 294 -14.66 14.05 -11.47
C PRO A 294 -13.62 15.05 -10.92
N PHE A 295 -14.09 16.14 -10.31
CA PHE A 295 -13.23 17.09 -9.62
C PHE A 295 -13.03 16.63 -8.17
N SER A 296 -11.78 16.58 -7.72
CA SER A 296 -11.44 16.43 -6.30
C SER A 296 -11.00 17.80 -5.79
N LEU A 297 -11.86 18.46 -5.01
CA LEU A 297 -11.47 19.63 -4.22
C LEU A 297 -10.62 19.14 -3.04
N ASN A 298 -9.30 19.25 -3.16
CA ASN A 298 -8.39 18.96 -2.05
C ASN A 298 -8.38 20.15 -1.06
N GLU A 299 -9.54 20.48 -0.49
CA GLU A 299 -9.72 21.63 0.43
C GLU A 299 -9.05 21.44 1.81
N ASN A 300 -8.48 20.27 2.09
CA ASN A 300 -7.82 19.98 3.37
C ASN A 300 -6.30 19.79 3.23
N ASN A 301 -5.64 20.66 2.46
CA ASN A 301 -4.32 21.13 2.88
C ASN A 301 -4.53 22.27 3.88
N VAL A 302 -5.17 21.97 5.02
CA VAL A 302 -4.74 22.64 6.25
C VAL A 302 -3.35 22.05 6.49
N GLU A 303 -2.36 22.63 5.83
CA GLU A 303 -1.05 22.80 6.43
C GLU A 303 -1.37 23.47 7.77
N ILE A 304 -1.55 22.63 8.81
CA ILE A 304 -1.30 23.09 10.16
C ILE A 304 0.14 23.53 10.04
N ASN A 305 0.35 24.85 9.90
CA ASN A 305 1.64 25.49 9.78
C ASN A 305 2.61 24.67 10.64
N GLU A 306 3.43 23.85 9.99
CA GLU A 306 4.60 23.29 10.63
C GLU A 306 5.45 24.54 10.88
N SER A 307 5.25 25.12 12.07
CA SER A 307 6.18 26.04 12.66
C SER A 307 7.55 25.44 12.41
N SER A 308 8.35 26.20 11.68
CA SER A 308 9.57 25.79 11.01
C SER A 308 10.69 25.50 12.01
N ASP A 309 10.43 24.59 12.93
CA ASP A 309 11.35 24.17 13.98
C ASP A 309 10.91 22.82 14.59
N SER A 310 11.33 21.73 13.94
CA SER A 310 11.89 20.55 14.62
C SER A 310 12.14 19.46 13.57
N GLY A 311 13.33 18.88 13.59
CA GLY A 311 13.77 17.85 12.65
C GLY A 311 12.98 16.55 12.74
N SER A 312 11.71 16.56 12.31
CA SER A 312 11.04 15.37 11.80
C SER A 312 11.91 14.80 10.67
N ALA A 313 11.94 13.48 10.54
CA ALA A 313 12.50 12.90 9.32
C ALA A 313 11.82 13.63 8.17
N LYS A 314 12.60 14.32 7.31
CA LYS A 314 12.07 15.01 6.13
C LYS A 314 11.01 14.08 5.55
N SER A 315 9.84 14.60 5.18
CA SER A 315 8.67 13.86 4.66
C SER A 315 8.93 13.18 3.30
N THR A 316 10.16 12.70 3.11
CA THR A 316 10.73 12.07 1.93
C THR A 316 11.16 10.64 2.30
N PRO A 317 11.09 9.70 1.34
CA PRO A 317 11.56 8.33 1.54
C PRO A 317 13.02 8.23 2.01
N ILE A 318 13.90 9.10 1.52
CA ILE A 318 15.33 9.12 1.90
C ILE A 318 15.48 9.50 3.37
N GLY A 319 14.87 10.60 3.81
CA GLY A 319 15.01 11.08 5.18
C GLY A 319 14.51 10.03 6.19
N TYR A 320 13.44 9.32 5.84
CA TYR A 320 12.96 8.20 6.63
C TYR A 320 13.94 7.00 6.61
N ALA A 321 14.47 6.63 5.44
CA ALA A 321 15.44 5.54 5.31
C ALA A 321 16.72 5.79 6.14
N GLU A 322 17.22 7.02 6.13
CA GLU A 322 18.37 7.43 6.94
C GLU A 322 18.14 7.30 8.45
N ALA A 323 16.89 7.49 8.89
CA ALA A 323 16.51 7.38 10.29
C ALA A 323 16.24 5.94 10.74
N ILE A 324 15.62 5.10 9.89
CA ILE A 324 15.19 3.75 10.28
C ILE A 324 16.25 2.67 10.05
N ILE A 325 17.03 2.70 8.97
CA ILE A 325 17.97 1.62 8.63
C ILE A 325 19.00 1.35 9.76
N PRO A 326 19.64 2.38 10.38
CA PRO A 326 20.54 2.14 11.51
C PRO A 326 19.85 1.43 12.68
N LEU A 327 18.59 1.76 12.95
CA LEU A 327 17.80 1.13 14.01
C LEU A 327 17.51 -0.34 13.69
N LEU A 328 17.20 -0.67 12.44
CA LEU A 328 16.99 -2.05 11.99
C LEU A 328 18.23 -2.92 12.24
N PHE A 329 19.41 -2.41 11.92
CA PHE A 329 20.67 -3.09 12.21
C PHE A 329 20.89 -3.27 13.71
N GLY A 330 20.67 -2.22 14.51
CA GLY A 330 20.74 -2.31 15.97
C GLY A 330 19.78 -3.36 16.56
N MET A 331 18.55 -3.42 16.05
CA MET A 331 17.54 -4.39 16.49
C MET A 331 17.96 -5.83 16.18
N PHE A 332 18.57 -6.07 15.02
CA PHE A 332 19.09 -7.40 14.69
C PHE A 332 20.26 -7.78 15.60
N LEU A 333 21.20 -6.86 15.84
CA LEU A 333 22.37 -7.12 16.70
C LEU A 333 21.98 -7.38 18.16
N GLU A 334 20.91 -6.77 18.66
CA GLU A 334 20.37 -7.04 20.01
C GLU A 334 19.88 -8.50 20.14
N VAL A 335 19.25 -9.03 19.09
CA VAL A 335 18.73 -10.41 19.08
C VAL A 335 19.83 -11.42 18.72
N HIS A 336 20.77 -11.03 17.86
CA HIS A 336 21.84 -11.89 17.35
C HIS A 336 23.20 -11.16 17.34
N PRO A 337 23.92 -11.14 18.49
CA PRO A 337 25.23 -10.49 18.64
C PRO A 337 26.35 -11.14 17.82
N VAL A 338 27.41 -10.39 17.51
CA VAL A 338 28.54 -10.83 16.67
C VAL A 338 29.38 -11.94 17.31
N GLU A 339 29.42 -12.01 18.64
CA GLU A 339 30.25 -12.96 19.39
C GLU A 339 29.78 -14.43 19.30
N LYS A 340 28.58 -14.69 18.78
CA LYS A 340 28.02 -16.05 18.63
C LYS A 340 28.41 -16.74 17.31
N THR A 341 29.22 -16.12 16.46
CA THR A 341 29.55 -16.62 15.13
C THR A 341 31.04 -16.80 14.94
N ALA A 342 31.57 -17.90 15.46
CA ALA A 342 32.75 -18.54 14.90
C ALA A 342 32.26 -19.79 14.17
N VAL A 343 31.97 -19.67 12.88
CA VAL A 343 31.85 -20.86 12.03
C VAL A 343 32.72 -20.65 10.80
N GLU A 344 33.56 -21.65 10.58
CA GLU A 344 34.37 -21.83 9.40
C GLU A 344 33.53 -21.59 8.13
N THR A 345 34.14 -20.92 7.16
CA THR A 345 33.56 -20.60 5.85
C THR A 345 32.85 -21.82 5.25
N GLY A 346 31.51 -21.77 5.14
CA GLY A 346 30.73 -22.77 4.39
C GLY A 346 29.50 -23.37 5.09
N LEU A 347 29.25 -23.09 6.37
CA LEU A 347 28.07 -23.58 7.11
C LEU A 347 27.00 -22.49 7.27
N SER A 348 25.72 -22.88 7.20
CA SER A 348 24.59 -21.97 7.41
C SER A 348 24.44 -21.57 8.88
N THR A 349 24.11 -20.31 9.16
CA THR A 349 23.87 -19.82 10.52
C THR A 349 22.46 -20.14 10.98
N ALA A 350 22.36 -20.95 12.03
CA ALA A 350 21.08 -21.31 12.63
C ALA A 350 20.44 -20.14 13.39
N ILE A 351 19.21 -19.79 13.02
CA ILE A 351 18.38 -18.77 13.70
C ILE A 351 17.04 -19.37 14.13
N ASN A 352 16.46 -18.83 15.20
CA ASN A 352 15.13 -19.21 15.66
C ASN A 352 14.03 -18.47 14.87
N GLU A 353 12.78 -18.89 15.04
CA GLU A 353 11.63 -18.35 14.31
C GLU A 353 11.39 -16.84 14.59
N GLU A 354 11.59 -16.38 15.83
CA GLU A 354 11.43 -14.96 16.19
C GLU A 354 12.48 -14.08 15.48
N CYS A 355 13.74 -14.52 15.43
CA CYS A 355 14.82 -13.83 14.73
C CYS A 355 14.60 -13.85 13.21
N CYS A 356 14.14 -14.98 12.65
CA CYS A 356 13.78 -15.09 11.24
C CYS A 356 12.70 -14.07 10.86
N LYS A 357 11.60 -13.99 11.63
CA LYS A 357 10.53 -13.01 11.41
C LYS A 357 11.05 -11.58 11.45
N LEU A 358 11.88 -11.25 12.45
CA LEU A 358 12.50 -9.93 12.54
C LEU A 358 13.36 -9.62 11.30
N LEU A 359 14.19 -10.57 10.86
CA LEU A 359 15.06 -10.37 9.71
C LEU A 359 14.25 -10.24 8.40
N CYS A 360 13.16 -11.00 8.24
CA CYS A 360 12.21 -10.81 7.13
C CYS A 360 11.61 -9.40 7.12
N LEU A 361 11.22 -8.85 8.28
CA LEU A 361 10.71 -7.48 8.39
C LEU A 361 11.79 -6.45 8.02
N ILE A 362 13.02 -6.63 8.50
CA ILE A 362 14.16 -5.76 8.15
C ILE A 362 14.38 -5.76 6.64
N VAL A 363 14.45 -6.94 6.03
CA VAL A 363 14.66 -7.12 4.59
C VAL A 363 13.52 -6.49 3.78
N GLY A 364 12.27 -6.71 4.20
CA GLY A 364 11.08 -6.14 3.57
C GLY A 364 11.06 -4.61 3.62
N ILE A 365 11.38 -4.02 4.77
CA ILE A 365 11.41 -2.56 4.95
C ILE A 365 12.51 -1.94 4.09
N MET A 366 13.74 -2.48 4.14
CA MET A 366 14.85 -1.96 3.33
C MET A 366 14.56 -2.05 1.83
N LYS A 367 14.00 -3.18 1.36
CA LYS A 367 13.59 -3.31 -0.05
C LYS A 367 12.52 -2.29 -0.44
N SER A 368 11.52 -2.09 0.41
CA SER A 368 10.41 -1.17 0.11
C SER A 368 10.89 0.27 0.05
N LEU A 369 11.79 0.66 0.96
CA LEU A 369 12.44 1.97 0.93
C LEU A 369 13.28 2.16 -0.33
N TRP A 370 14.10 1.17 -0.71
CA TRP A 370 14.87 1.23 -1.95
C TRP A 370 13.95 1.44 -3.16
N THR A 371 12.86 0.66 -3.24
CA THR A 371 11.91 0.72 -4.36
C THR A 371 11.20 2.08 -4.42
N LEU A 372 10.78 2.64 -3.28
CA LEU A 372 10.17 3.98 -3.22
C LEU A 372 11.14 5.07 -3.69
N ILE A 373 12.43 4.98 -3.31
CA ILE A 373 13.45 5.94 -3.74
C ILE A 373 13.73 5.79 -5.23
N ASP A 374 13.79 4.56 -5.75
CA ASP A 374 14.05 4.28 -7.17
C ASP A 374 12.90 4.74 -8.08
N GLN A 375 11.65 4.60 -7.63
CA GLN A 375 10.47 5.08 -8.35
C GLN A 375 10.34 6.61 -8.33
N SER A 376 10.98 7.29 -7.37
CA SER A 376 10.96 8.75 -7.29
C SER A 376 11.89 9.38 -8.33
N SER A 377 11.31 10.17 -9.23
CA SER A 377 12.07 10.95 -10.23
C SER A 377 13.07 11.93 -9.61
N VAL A 378 12.73 12.48 -8.44
CA VAL A 378 13.56 13.46 -7.71
C VAL A 378 14.69 12.78 -6.94
N HIS A 379 14.45 11.58 -6.41
CA HIS A 379 15.31 10.95 -5.42
C HIS A 379 16.14 9.78 -5.95
N ARG A 380 15.91 9.30 -7.18
CA ARG A 380 16.67 8.18 -7.78
C ARG A 380 18.18 8.35 -7.71
N GLN A 381 18.70 9.57 -7.93
CA GLN A 381 20.15 9.84 -7.87
C GLN A 381 20.75 9.62 -6.48
N SER A 382 19.92 9.65 -5.42
CA SER A 382 20.37 9.41 -4.04
C SER A 382 20.60 7.93 -3.71
N LEU A 383 20.23 6.99 -4.60
CA LEU A 383 20.49 5.56 -4.40
C LEU A 383 21.99 5.25 -4.28
N GLY A 384 22.84 5.98 -5.02
CA GLY A 384 24.30 5.86 -4.89
C GLY A 384 24.77 6.21 -3.46
N ASN A 385 24.32 7.36 -2.95
CA ASN A 385 24.63 7.79 -1.58
C ASN A 385 24.11 6.79 -0.53
N MET A 386 22.92 6.20 -0.76
CA MET A 386 22.37 5.17 0.12
C MET A 386 23.23 3.90 0.11
N SER A 387 23.68 3.46 -1.06
CA SER A 387 24.58 2.32 -1.18
C SER A 387 25.90 2.57 -0.45
N GLU A 388 26.54 3.72 -0.68
CA GLU A 388 27.80 4.08 -0.01
C GLU A 388 27.66 4.10 1.52
N LYS A 389 26.56 4.69 2.01
CA LYS A 389 26.30 4.86 3.45
C LYS A 389 25.98 3.53 4.15
N PHE A 390 25.23 2.64 3.52
CA PHE A 390 24.68 1.45 4.16
C PHE A 390 25.33 0.13 3.74
N SER A 391 26.15 0.09 2.71
CA SER A 391 26.84 -1.13 2.24
C SER A 391 27.65 -1.80 3.35
N LYS A 392 28.60 -1.09 3.97
CA LYS A 392 29.47 -1.67 5.01
C LYS A 392 28.69 -2.11 6.25
N PRO A 393 27.78 -1.29 6.84
CA PRO A 393 26.94 -1.73 7.95
C PRO A 393 26.06 -2.95 7.61
N LEU A 394 25.50 -3.00 6.40
CA LEU A 394 24.70 -4.14 5.93
C LEU A 394 25.54 -5.43 5.93
N LEU A 395 26.72 -5.39 5.32
CA LEU A 395 27.60 -6.55 5.21
C LEU A 395 28.07 -7.03 6.59
N GLN A 396 28.50 -6.12 7.45
CA GLN A 396 28.95 -6.46 8.81
C GLN A 396 27.82 -7.01 9.69
N THR A 397 26.60 -6.53 9.49
CA THR A 397 25.47 -6.90 10.35
C THR A 397 24.76 -8.16 9.87
N LEU A 398 24.52 -8.31 8.57
CA LEU A 398 23.64 -9.36 8.02
C LEU A 398 24.37 -10.43 7.19
N VAL A 399 25.66 -10.26 6.88
CA VAL A 399 26.30 -11.10 5.86
C VAL A 399 27.59 -11.76 6.35
N GLN A 400 28.60 -10.96 6.73
CA GLN A 400 29.94 -11.45 7.08
C GLN A 400 29.88 -12.44 8.25
N GLY A 401 30.30 -13.68 8.00
CA GLY A 401 30.31 -14.77 8.99
C GLY A 401 28.94 -15.27 9.42
N ARG A 402 27.86 -14.88 8.72
CA ARG A 402 26.47 -15.16 9.10
C ARG A 402 25.63 -15.73 7.97
N PHE A 403 25.80 -15.24 6.75
CA PHE A 403 25.04 -15.68 5.60
C PHE A 403 25.64 -16.97 5.00
N PRO A 404 24.82 -17.95 4.57
CA PRO A 404 23.35 -17.99 4.57
C PRO A 404 22.74 -18.44 5.92
N TYR A 405 21.47 -18.14 6.14
CA TYR A 405 20.72 -18.46 7.35
C TYR A 405 19.87 -19.75 7.21
N SER A 406 19.80 -20.56 8.27
CA SER A 406 18.88 -21.70 8.38
C SER A 406 17.95 -21.55 9.58
N VAL A 407 16.66 -21.87 9.41
CA VAL A 407 15.65 -21.73 10.48
C VAL A 407 15.57 -23.04 11.27
N SER A 408 16.00 -23.00 12.53
CA SER A 408 15.97 -24.17 13.43
C SER A 408 15.29 -23.83 14.76
N ASN A 409 14.50 -24.78 15.27
CA ASN A 409 13.85 -24.67 16.57
C ASN A 409 14.80 -24.99 17.75
N LYS A 410 16.05 -25.40 17.50
CA LYS A 410 17.06 -25.65 18.55
C LYS A 410 18.42 -25.04 18.22
N VAL A 411 19.02 -24.38 19.21
CA VAL A 411 20.35 -23.74 19.16
C VAL A 411 21.49 -24.77 19.36
N SER A 412 21.19 -26.07 19.56
CA SER A 412 22.20 -27.09 19.84
C SER A 412 22.02 -28.43 19.09
N GLY A 413 22.92 -28.68 18.14
CA GLY A 413 23.75 -29.89 18.08
C GLY A 413 23.16 -31.26 17.71
N ARG A 414 21.90 -31.39 17.29
CA ARG A 414 21.43 -32.64 16.65
C ARG A 414 20.69 -32.37 15.34
N PRO A 415 21.09 -33.01 14.22
CA PRO A 415 20.37 -32.88 12.97
C PRO A 415 18.99 -33.53 13.12
N GLN A 416 17.95 -32.71 13.03
CA GLN A 416 16.57 -33.17 12.82
C GLN A 416 16.23 -32.87 11.37
N LYS A 417 15.42 -33.73 10.75
CA LYS A 417 14.91 -33.51 9.39
C LYS A 417 14.11 -32.20 9.38
N GLU A 418 14.57 -31.21 8.62
CA GLU A 418 13.90 -29.91 8.47
C GLU A 418 12.52 -30.12 7.86
N THR A 419 11.54 -29.32 8.30
CA THR A 419 10.20 -29.32 7.69
C THR A 419 10.22 -28.50 6.40
N GLU A 420 9.38 -28.84 5.42
CA GLU A 420 9.26 -28.07 4.15
C GLU A 420 9.01 -26.59 4.40
N THR A 421 8.21 -26.25 5.41
CA THR A 421 7.94 -24.86 5.82
C THR A 421 9.18 -24.12 6.29
N GLN A 422 10.09 -24.80 7.01
CA GLN A 422 11.35 -24.22 7.46
C GLN A 422 12.30 -23.99 6.28
N ILE A 423 12.44 -24.98 5.39
CA ILE A 423 13.26 -24.91 4.18
C ILE A 423 12.82 -23.72 3.31
N ASN A 424 11.51 -23.61 3.03
CA ASN A 424 10.97 -22.51 2.22
C ASN A 424 11.19 -21.14 2.88
N SER A 425 11.02 -21.04 4.20
CA SER A 425 11.28 -19.80 4.93
C SER A 425 12.75 -19.37 4.88
N SER A 426 13.69 -20.32 4.93
CA SER A 426 15.13 -20.06 4.82
C SER A 426 15.51 -19.61 3.40
N VAL A 427 14.96 -20.23 2.36
CA VAL A 427 15.22 -19.83 0.97
C VAL A 427 14.74 -18.40 0.73
N SER A 428 13.50 -18.09 1.09
CA SER A 428 12.91 -16.76 0.87
C SER A 428 13.69 -15.66 1.60
N LEU A 429 14.05 -15.92 2.86
CA LEU A 429 14.88 -15.02 3.66
C LEU A 429 16.24 -14.76 3.02
N ASN A 430 16.96 -15.82 2.63
CA ASN A 430 18.30 -15.69 2.06
C ASN A 430 18.28 -15.02 0.68
N LEU A 431 17.27 -15.28 -0.15
CA LEU A 431 17.05 -14.55 -1.41
C LEU A 431 16.82 -13.06 -1.14
N GLY A 432 16.04 -12.73 -0.12
CA GLY A 432 15.81 -11.36 0.30
C GLY A 432 17.09 -10.64 0.77
N VAL A 433 17.92 -11.30 1.58
CA VAL A 433 19.23 -10.77 1.99
C VAL A 433 20.17 -10.62 0.80
N ALA A 434 20.23 -11.62 -0.10
CA ALA A 434 21.02 -11.54 -1.33
C ALA A 434 20.60 -10.34 -2.19
N ARG A 435 19.28 -10.11 -2.35
CA ARG A 435 18.76 -8.93 -3.05
C ARG A 435 19.23 -7.64 -2.40
N LEU A 436 19.21 -7.52 -1.07
CA LEU A 436 19.71 -6.32 -0.41
C LEU A 436 21.19 -6.06 -0.70
N VAL A 437 22.03 -7.09 -0.71
CA VAL A 437 23.45 -6.94 -1.06
C VAL A 437 23.61 -6.44 -2.50
N LEU A 438 22.85 -6.99 -3.45
CA LEU A 438 22.90 -6.54 -4.84
C LEU A 438 22.40 -5.10 -5.05
N LEU A 439 21.52 -4.61 -4.17
CA LEU A 439 21.00 -3.23 -4.23
C LEU A 439 21.93 -2.25 -3.50
N TYR A 440 22.30 -2.54 -2.26
CA TYR A 440 23.00 -1.62 -1.37
C TYR A 440 24.52 -1.73 -1.41
N SER A 441 25.11 -2.78 -1.98
CA SER A 441 26.56 -2.96 -2.02
C SER A 441 27.10 -2.91 -3.45
N PRO A 442 28.31 -2.37 -3.64
CA PRO A 442 28.96 -2.37 -4.94
C PRO A 442 29.35 -3.79 -5.34
N LYS A 443 29.54 -4.01 -6.64
CA LYS A 443 29.72 -5.36 -7.23
C LYS A 443 30.90 -6.14 -6.68
N GLU A 444 31.94 -5.46 -6.18
CA GLU A 444 33.12 -6.06 -5.56
C GLU A 444 32.78 -6.79 -4.25
N GLN A 445 31.60 -6.57 -3.69
CA GLN A 445 31.11 -7.23 -2.47
C GLN A 445 30.06 -8.31 -2.78
N TRP A 446 29.73 -8.57 -4.04
CA TRP A 446 28.71 -9.56 -4.39
C TRP A 446 29.17 -11.01 -4.19
N ASP A 447 30.48 -11.24 -4.04
CA ASP A 447 31.07 -12.56 -3.77
C ASP A 447 30.53 -13.22 -2.49
N TYR A 448 29.99 -12.43 -1.54
CA TYR A 448 29.32 -12.98 -0.37
C TYR A 448 28.01 -13.72 -0.68
N VAL A 449 27.31 -13.36 -1.76
CA VAL A 449 25.97 -13.87 -2.08
C VAL A 449 25.91 -14.65 -3.39
N VAL A 450 26.84 -14.41 -4.32
CA VAL A 450 26.93 -15.11 -5.61
C VAL A 450 27.01 -16.63 -5.44
N PRO A 451 27.85 -17.22 -4.55
CA PRO A 451 27.91 -18.67 -4.39
C PRO A 451 26.56 -19.29 -3.98
N PHE A 452 25.81 -18.60 -3.12
CA PHE A 452 24.45 -19.01 -2.73
C PHE A 452 23.50 -18.97 -3.94
N LEU A 453 23.50 -17.88 -4.72
CA LEU A 453 22.66 -17.75 -5.92
C LEU A 453 23.01 -18.80 -6.99
N LYS A 454 24.28 -19.17 -7.15
CA LYS A 454 24.67 -20.28 -8.03
C LYS A 454 24.10 -21.61 -7.54
N ASN A 455 24.12 -21.85 -6.23
CA ASN A 455 23.56 -23.07 -5.64
C ASN A 455 22.04 -23.14 -5.78
N CYS A 456 21.34 -22.00 -5.76
CA CYS A 456 19.89 -21.93 -5.95
C CYS A 456 19.39 -22.57 -7.25
N PHE A 457 20.20 -22.61 -8.32
CA PHE A 457 19.82 -23.30 -9.55
C PHE A 457 19.58 -24.81 -9.36
N ARG A 458 20.20 -25.42 -8.34
CA ARG A 458 20.02 -26.84 -8.00
C ARG A 458 18.79 -27.11 -7.14
N THR A 459 18.17 -26.07 -6.58
CA THR A 459 17.06 -26.17 -5.61
C THR A 459 15.83 -25.40 -6.08
N THR A 460 15.68 -25.19 -7.39
CA THR A 460 14.59 -24.40 -7.97
C THR A 460 13.20 -25.01 -7.75
N GLU A 461 13.12 -26.32 -7.52
CA GLU A 461 11.88 -27.04 -7.17
C GLU A 461 11.28 -26.57 -5.84
N GLN A 462 12.10 -26.01 -4.94
CA GLN A 462 11.67 -25.53 -3.62
C GLN A 462 11.12 -24.11 -3.65
N PHE A 463 11.12 -23.45 -4.81
CA PHE A 463 10.77 -22.04 -4.90
C PHE A 463 9.25 -21.84 -4.90
N SER A 464 8.78 -20.91 -4.06
CA SER A 464 7.48 -20.31 -4.28
C SER A 464 7.50 -19.40 -5.53
N PRO A 465 6.34 -19.04 -6.11
CA PRO A 465 6.28 -18.06 -7.20
C PRO A 465 6.94 -16.71 -6.85
N SER A 466 6.86 -16.30 -5.58
CA SER A 466 7.52 -15.09 -5.08
C SER A 466 9.04 -15.25 -5.06
N ASP A 467 9.55 -16.40 -4.60
CA ASP A 467 10.98 -16.68 -4.56
C ASP A 467 11.58 -16.72 -5.97
N ALA A 468 10.87 -17.32 -6.92
CA ALA A 468 11.24 -17.33 -8.33
C ALA A 468 11.37 -15.91 -8.91
N SER A 469 10.44 -15.00 -8.57
CA SER A 469 10.51 -13.59 -8.97
C SER A 469 11.72 -12.89 -8.36
N VAL A 470 11.93 -13.02 -7.05
CA VAL A 470 13.07 -12.37 -6.35
C VAL A 470 14.40 -12.90 -6.87
N PHE A 471 14.52 -14.21 -7.09
CA PHE A 471 15.73 -14.81 -7.66
C PHE A 471 16.02 -14.29 -9.08
N ALA A 472 14.99 -14.20 -9.92
CA ALA A 472 15.14 -13.65 -11.26
C ALA A 472 15.46 -12.15 -11.27
N GLU A 473 14.93 -11.36 -10.33
CA GLU A 473 15.34 -9.96 -10.11
C GLU A 473 16.83 -9.86 -9.76
N CYS A 474 17.32 -10.70 -8.85
CA CYS A 474 18.73 -10.77 -8.49
C CYS A 474 19.62 -11.06 -9.71
N ILE A 475 19.25 -12.07 -10.50
CA ILE A 475 19.99 -12.42 -11.72
C ILE A 475 19.94 -11.28 -12.74
N THR A 476 18.78 -10.66 -12.93
CA THR A 476 18.62 -9.51 -13.83
C THR A 476 19.54 -8.36 -13.42
N LYS A 477 19.64 -8.06 -12.12
CA LYS A 477 20.56 -7.04 -11.60
C LYS A 477 22.01 -7.40 -11.87
N ILE A 478 22.42 -8.65 -11.67
CA ILE A 478 23.79 -9.12 -11.96
C ILE A 478 24.11 -9.00 -13.45
N CYS A 479 23.19 -9.43 -14.33
CA CYS A 479 23.41 -9.38 -15.78
C CYS A 479 23.49 -7.94 -16.31
N ARG A 480 22.72 -7.01 -15.74
CA ARG A 480 22.72 -5.59 -16.16
C ARG A 480 23.89 -4.78 -15.61
N GLU A 481 24.66 -5.33 -14.68
CA GLU A 481 25.79 -4.62 -14.09
C GLU A 481 27.00 -4.63 -15.03
N ALA A 482 27.51 -3.44 -15.35
CA ALA A 482 28.65 -3.31 -16.25
C ALA A 482 29.93 -3.92 -15.65
N ASN A 483 30.68 -4.66 -16.46
CA ASN A 483 31.95 -5.29 -16.09
C ASN A 483 31.82 -6.20 -14.84
N CYS A 484 30.75 -7.01 -14.76
CA CYS A 484 30.59 -8.05 -13.74
C CYS A 484 31.02 -9.41 -14.32
N SER A 485 32.03 -10.05 -13.72
CA SER A 485 32.57 -11.35 -14.16
C SER A 485 31.54 -12.49 -14.11
N GLU A 486 30.57 -12.38 -13.20
CA GLU A 486 29.55 -13.40 -12.96
C GLU A 486 28.36 -13.31 -13.93
N SER A 487 28.23 -12.18 -14.63
CA SER A 487 27.10 -11.89 -15.51
C SER A 487 26.92 -12.93 -16.62
N GLU A 488 28.02 -13.38 -17.24
CA GLU A 488 28.00 -14.38 -18.31
C GLU A 488 27.49 -15.75 -17.82
N TYR A 489 27.94 -16.18 -16.63
CA TYR A 489 27.49 -17.45 -16.04
C TYR A 489 25.97 -17.46 -15.81
N PHE A 490 25.45 -16.43 -15.14
CA PHE A 490 24.02 -16.35 -14.82
C PHE A 490 23.17 -16.17 -16.09
N PHE A 491 23.66 -15.40 -17.05
CA PHE A 491 22.99 -15.20 -18.33
C PHE A 491 22.88 -16.49 -19.14
N ASN A 492 23.98 -17.25 -19.25
CA ASN A 492 23.97 -18.55 -19.93
C ASN A 492 23.03 -19.54 -19.25
N LYS A 493 22.97 -19.55 -17.90
CA LYS A 493 21.99 -20.37 -17.17
C LYS A 493 20.55 -19.94 -17.40
N ALA A 494 20.27 -18.64 -17.47
CA ALA A 494 18.95 -18.13 -17.82
C ALA A 494 18.52 -18.56 -19.24
N VAL A 495 19.46 -18.57 -20.19
CA VAL A 495 19.26 -19.08 -21.55
C VAL A 495 18.94 -20.58 -21.55
N GLU A 496 19.75 -21.39 -20.86
CA GLU A 496 19.58 -22.85 -20.75
C GLU A 496 18.17 -23.19 -20.23
N ILE A 497 17.77 -22.62 -19.09
CA ILE A 497 16.45 -22.83 -18.48
C ILE A 497 15.32 -22.33 -19.39
N SER A 498 15.56 -21.27 -20.15
CA SER A 498 14.57 -20.75 -21.10
C SER A 498 14.40 -21.66 -22.32
N LEU A 499 15.45 -22.40 -22.72
CA LEU A 499 15.45 -23.34 -23.85
C LEU A 499 14.81 -24.70 -23.50
N GLU A 500 15.04 -25.21 -22.29
CA GLU A 500 14.59 -26.56 -21.87
C GLU A 500 13.06 -26.75 -21.86
N GLY A 501 12.27 -25.68 -21.86
CA GLY A 501 10.84 -25.73 -22.11
C GLY A 501 9.96 -26.15 -20.92
N GLN A 502 9.11 -25.22 -20.48
CA GLN A 502 7.80 -25.37 -19.81
C GLN A 502 7.62 -26.02 -18.42
N ILE A 503 8.65 -26.47 -17.69
CA ILE A 503 8.44 -27.03 -16.31
C ILE A 503 9.11 -26.19 -15.19
N SER A 504 9.85 -25.13 -15.53
CA SER A 504 10.48 -24.28 -14.50
C SER A 504 9.65 -23.04 -14.17
N VAL A 505 9.43 -22.78 -12.87
CA VAL A 505 8.85 -21.53 -12.33
C VAL A 505 9.65 -20.27 -12.74
N LEU A 506 10.89 -20.45 -13.19
CA LEU A 506 11.78 -19.38 -13.64
C LEU A 506 11.66 -19.04 -15.14
N SER A 507 11.07 -19.93 -15.95
CA SER A 507 11.09 -19.80 -17.41
C SER A 507 10.45 -18.49 -17.90
N SER A 508 9.30 -18.11 -17.34
CA SER A 508 8.63 -16.84 -17.70
C SER A 508 9.44 -15.61 -17.27
N HIS A 509 10.13 -15.68 -16.13
CA HIS A 509 10.97 -14.60 -15.63
C HIS A 509 12.25 -14.44 -16.45
N PHE A 510 12.92 -15.53 -16.81
CA PHE A 510 14.10 -15.48 -17.67
C PHE A 510 13.75 -15.11 -19.11
N PHE A 511 12.57 -15.47 -19.61
CA PHE A 511 12.08 -14.93 -20.89
C PHE A 511 11.99 -13.39 -20.84
N LYS A 512 11.51 -12.79 -19.74
CA LYS A 512 11.49 -11.32 -19.57
C LYS A 512 12.90 -10.73 -19.57
N LEU A 513 13.84 -11.35 -18.85
CA LEU A 513 15.25 -10.92 -18.84
C LEU A 513 15.85 -10.94 -20.26
N LEU A 514 15.77 -12.08 -20.94
CA LEU A 514 16.33 -12.28 -22.27
C LEU A 514 15.67 -11.39 -23.31
N GLY A 515 14.33 -11.25 -23.25
CA GLY A 515 13.57 -10.32 -24.08
C GLY A 515 14.01 -8.87 -23.87
N SER A 516 14.13 -8.43 -22.61
CA SER A 516 14.63 -7.08 -22.32
C SER A 516 16.07 -6.87 -22.80
N THR A 517 16.90 -7.91 -22.74
CA THR A 517 18.28 -7.88 -23.23
C THR A 517 18.35 -7.77 -24.76
N ALA A 518 17.45 -8.46 -25.49
CA ALA A 518 17.36 -8.38 -26.94
C ALA A 518 16.97 -6.97 -27.43
N LEU A 519 16.10 -6.30 -26.66
CA LEU A 519 15.57 -4.98 -26.99
C LEU A 519 16.49 -3.83 -26.51
N ASP A 520 17.33 -4.07 -25.51
CA ASP A 520 18.27 -3.08 -24.98
C ASP A 520 19.55 -3.01 -25.82
N THR A 521 19.82 -1.85 -26.41
CA THR A 521 21.01 -1.61 -27.23
C THR A 521 22.30 -1.51 -26.41
N GLN A 522 22.20 -1.22 -25.10
CA GLN A 522 23.37 -1.09 -24.22
C GLN A 522 23.96 -2.46 -23.82
N MET A 523 23.22 -3.54 -24.06
CA MET A 523 23.61 -4.91 -23.72
C MET A 523 24.26 -5.66 -24.89
N SER A 524 25.01 -4.95 -25.74
CA SER A 524 25.58 -5.49 -26.98
C SER A 524 26.58 -6.63 -26.76
N SER A 525 27.23 -6.69 -25.60
CA SER A 525 28.11 -7.79 -25.21
C SER A 525 27.40 -9.15 -25.24
N PHE A 526 26.14 -9.19 -24.81
CA PHE A 526 25.33 -10.41 -24.82
C PHE A 526 24.74 -10.72 -26.20
N HIS A 527 24.62 -9.74 -27.09
CA HIS A 527 24.10 -9.99 -28.46
C HIS A 527 25.03 -10.89 -29.28
N GLN A 528 26.32 -10.91 -28.96
CA GLN A 528 27.31 -11.78 -29.60
C GLN A 528 27.44 -13.16 -28.91
N ASN A 529 26.74 -13.39 -27.80
CA ASN A 529 26.83 -14.63 -27.05
C ASN A 529 26.19 -15.79 -27.85
N PRO A 530 26.88 -16.93 -28.03
CA PRO A 530 26.39 -18.04 -28.85
C PRO A 530 25.17 -18.75 -28.25
N ALA A 531 25.07 -18.85 -26.92
CA ALA A 531 23.89 -19.40 -26.26
C ALA A 531 22.68 -18.48 -26.49
N PHE A 532 22.87 -17.16 -26.43
CA PHE A 532 21.82 -16.20 -26.73
C PHE A 532 21.34 -16.28 -28.18
N ALA A 533 22.27 -16.41 -29.13
CA ALA A 533 21.92 -16.60 -30.53
C ALA A 533 21.07 -17.87 -30.74
N LYS A 534 21.38 -18.97 -30.02
CA LYS A 534 20.57 -20.19 -30.00
C LYS A 534 19.17 -19.96 -29.43
N TRP A 535 19.05 -19.19 -28.34
CA TRP A 535 17.75 -18.82 -27.78
C TRP A 535 16.91 -17.99 -28.75
N LEU A 536 17.50 -16.96 -29.37
CA LEU A 536 16.86 -16.15 -30.41
C LEU A 536 16.37 -17.01 -31.57
N GLY A 537 17.18 -17.95 -32.04
CA GLY A 537 16.80 -18.91 -33.08
C GLY A 537 15.75 -19.94 -32.65
N SER A 538 15.42 -20.05 -31.36
CA SER A 538 14.30 -20.91 -30.90
C SER A 538 12.96 -20.18 -30.87
N LEU A 539 12.94 -18.85 -31.03
CA LEU A 539 11.73 -18.04 -30.85
C LEU A 539 10.68 -18.28 -31.95
N PRO A 540 11.03 -18.32 -33.26
CA PRO A 540 10.03 -18.59 -34.31
C PRO A 540 9.34 -19.94 -34.12
N GLU A 541 10.09 -20.98 -33.78
CA GLU A 541 9.53 -22.32 -33.47
C GLU A 541 8.59 -22.30 -32.24
N ARG A 542 8.77 -21.39 -31.28
CA ARG A 542 7.82 -21.26 -30.16
C ARG A 542 6.47 -20.70 -30.61
N VAL A 543 6.43 -19.90 -31.68
CA VAL A 543 5.21 -19.30 -32.22
C VAL A 543 4.34 -20.33 -32.95
N THR A 544 4.93 -21.44 -33.41
CA THR A 544 4.18 -22.55 -34.04
C THR A 544 3.42 -23.41 -33.02
N LYS A 545 3.64 -23.21 -31.70
CA LYS A 545 2.93 -23.95 -30.66
C LYS A 545 1.45 -23.52 -30.59
N SER A 546 0.58 -24.45 -30.22
CA SER A 546 -0.87 -24.20 -30.12
C SER A 546 -1.26 -23.19 -29.04
N LYS A 547 -0.42 -22.96 -28.04
CA LYS A 547 -0.65 -21.98 -26.97
C LYS A 547 0.48 -20.98 -26.90
N ILE A 548 0.14 -19.68 -26.96
CA ILE A 548 1.09 -18.58 -26.81
C ILE A 548 0.55 -17.52 -25.86
N HIS A 549 1.42 -17.01 -24.98
CA HIS A 549 1.06 -15.92 -24.09
C HIS A 549 1.20 -14.56 -24.81
N PRO A 550 0.23 -13.62 -24.70
CA PRO A 550 0.28 -12.33 -25.42
C PRO A 550 1.59 -11.55 -25.21
N TYR A 551 2.07 -11.49 -23.96
CA TYR A 551 3.37 -10.87 -23.64
C TYR A 551 4.56 -11.49 -24.40
N GLN A 552 4.58 -12.82 -24.58
CA GLN A 552 5.66 -13.47 -25.32
C GLN A 552 5.63 -13.09 -26.79
N MET A 553 4.43 -13.07 -27.39
CA MET A 553 4.25 -12.68 -28.79
C MET A 553 4.65 -11.22 -29.03
N ASP A 554 4.26 -10.31 -28.13
CA ASP A 554 4.64 -8.89 -28.20
C ASP A 554 6.16 -8.73 -28.20
N ILE A 555 6.86 -9.38 -27.28
CA ILE A 555 8.33 -9.35 -27.24
C ILE A 555 8.95 -9.96 -28.51
N ILE A 556 8.45 -11.10 -28.99
CA ILE A 556 8.96 -11.74 -30.22
C ILE A 556 8.79 -10.81 -31.43
N SER A 557 7.63 -10.16 -31.56
CA SER A 557 7.38 -9.21 -32.65
C SER A 557 8.34 -8.02 -32.62
N LYS A 558 8.67 -7.52 -31.43
CA LYS A 558 9.67 -6.44 -31.24
C LYS A 558 11.09 -6.91 -31.53
N ILE A 559 11.42 -8.16 -31.21
CA ILE A 559 12.73 -8.76 -31.52
C ILE A 559 12.91 -8.92 -33.04
N ALA A 560 11.86 -9.23 -33.79
CA ALA A 560 11.94 -9.36 -35.25
C ALA A 560 12.50 -8.09 -35.92
N VAL A 561 12.12 -6.91 -35.40
CA VAL A 561 12.61 -5.60 -35.87
C VAL A 561 14.13 -5.43 -35.69
N ARG A 562 14.74 -6.14 -34.73
CA ARG A 562 16.18 -6.05 -34.45
C ARG A 562 17.05 -6.82 -35.45
N ASN A 563 16.44 -7.64 -36.32
CA ASN A 563 17.09 -8.38 -37.39
C ASN A 563 18.31 -9.22 -36.95
N PHE A 564 18.20 -9.94 -35.84
CA PHE A 564 19.24 -10.87 -35.41
C PHE A 564 19.37 -12.02 -36.42
N SER A 565 20.59 -12.36 -36.84
CA SER A 565 20.82 -13.38 -37.88
C SER A 565 20.27 -14.76 -37.51
N SER A 566 20.42 -15.20 -36.25
CA SER A 566 19.89 -16.50 -35.81
C SER A 566 18.36 -16.54 -35.74
N PHE A 567 17.72 -15.42 -35.39
CA PHE A 567 16.27 -15.29 -35.43
C PHE A 567 15.75 -15.31 -36.86
N SER A 568 16.34 -14.52 -37.75
CA SER A 568 15.90 -14.38 -39.15
C SER A 568 15.98 -15.71 -39.91
N LYS A 569 17.12 -16.41 -39.80
CA LYS A 569 17.29 -17.75 -40.40
C LYS A 569 16.27 -18.77 -39.89
N SER A 570 15.92 -18.71 -38.61
CA SER A 570 14.89 -19.60 -38.05
C SER A 570 13.49 -19.19 -38.49
N LEU A 571 13.24 -17.89 -38.65
CA LEU A 571 11.97 -17.36 -39.12
C LEU A 571 11.71 -17.77 -40.57
N ASP A 572 12.71 -17.69 -41.44
CA ASP A 572 12.62 -18.12 -42.84
C ASP A 572 12.15 -19.59 -42.93
N VAL A 573 12.69 -20.46 -42.08
CA VAL A 573 12.31 -21.89 -42.02
C VAL A 573 10.92 -22.13 -41.39
N SER A 574 10.48 -21.25 -40.48
CA SER A 574 9.27 -21.49 -39.67
C SER A 574 8.04 -20.71 -40.15
N ILE A 575 8.17 -19.80 -41.10
CA ILE A 575 7.11 -18.83 -41.43
C ILE A 575 5.82 -19.52 -41.89
N GLU A 576 5.90 -20.53 -42.74
CA GLU A 576 4.71 -21.25 -43.23
C GLU A 576 3.96 -21.90 -42.08
N LEU A 577 4.67 -22.59 -41.18
CA LEU A 577 4.09 -23.18 -39.98
C LEU A 577 3.49 -22.13 -39.04
N ILE A 578 4.08 -20.94 -38.95
CA ILE A 578 3.54 -19.84 -38.16
C ILE A 578 2.22 -19.35 -38.76
N LEU A 579 2.17 -19.14 -40.08
CA LEU A 579 0.98 -18.68 -40.79
C LEU A 579 -0.15 -19.70 -40.73
N ASP A 580 0.16 -20.99 -40.84
CA ASP A 580 -0.80 -22.08 -40.67
C ASP A 580 -1.36 -22.19 -39.24
N ASN A 581 -0.56 -21.78 -38.25
CA ASN A 581 -0.99 -21.78 -36.85
C ASN A 581 -1.89 -20.59 -36.47
N ILE A 582 -1.94 -19.51 -37.26
CA ILE A 582 -2.73 -18.30 -36.94
C ILE A 582 -4.20 -18.59 -36.63
N PRO A 583 -4.94 -19.42 -37.41
CA PRO A 583 -6.34 -19.72 -37.13
C PRO A 583 -6.54 -20.60 -35.88
N ASN A 584 -5.52 -21.38 -35.51
CA ASN A 584 -5.59 -22.42 -34.48
C ASN A 584 -4.96 -22.01 -33.15
N VAL A 585 -4.39 -20.80 -33.07
CA VAL A 585 -3.67 -20.32 -31.88
C VAL A 585 -4.64 -20.09 -30.71
N ILE A 586 -4.27 -20.64 -29.55
CA ILE A 586 -5.03 -20.47 -28.30
C ILE A 586 -4.31 -19.44 -27.44
N VAL A 587 -5.04 -18.38 -27.09
CA VAL A 587 -4.59 -17.29 -26.22
C VAL A 587 -5.43 -17.32 -24.95
N GLY A 588 -4.80 -17.17 -23.78
CA GLY A 588 -5.50 -17.20 -22.49
C GLY A 588 -6.41 -15.99 -22.21
N ASP A 589 -6.35 -14.97 -23.06
CA ASP A 589 -7.06 -13.69 -22.98
C ASP A 589 -7.70 -13.42 -24.34
N GLU A 590 -9.01 -13.68 -24.47
CA GLU A 590 -9.75 -13.62 -25.74
C GLU A 590 -9.73 -12.22 -26.36
N ASP A 591 -9.70 -11.16 -25.53
CA ASP A 591 -9.64 -9.77 -25.98
C ASP A 591 -8.33 -9.47 -26.73
N LYS A 592 -7.28 -10.25 -26.47
CA LYS A 592 -5.96 -10.11 -27.12
C LYS A 592 -5.73 -11.07 -28.27
N LEU A 593 -6.65 -12.01 -28.53
CA LEU A 593 -6.49 -13.03 -29.57
C LEU A 593 -6.23 -12.38 -30.93
N GLN A 594 -7.05 -11.40 -31.30
CA GLN A 594 -6.89 -10.69 -32.56
C GLN A 594 -5.50 -10.04 -32.62
N SER A 595 -5.11 -9.26 -31.61
CA SER A 595 -3.78 -8.62 -31.56
C SER A 595 -2.63 -9.61 -31.74
N VAL A 596 -2.70 -10.80 -31.14
CA VAL A 596 -1.69 -11.86 -31.28
C VAL A 596 -1.64 -12.36 -32.73
N GLN A 597 -2.79 -12.61 -33.36
CA GLN A 597 -2.84 -13.03 -34.76
C GLN A 597 -2.23 -11.99 -35.71
N TRP A 598 -2.49 -10.70 -35.49
CA TRP A 598 -1.86 -9.62 -36.26
C TRP A 598 -0.33 -9.59 -36.07
N GLN A 599 0.14 -9.76 -34.83
CA GLN A 599 1.57 -9.83 -34.54
C GLN A 599 2.23 -11.03 -35.22
N MET A 600 1.58 -12.19 -35.24
CA MET A 600 2.07 -13.39 -35.94
C MET A 600 2.17 -13.13 -37.45
N ALA A 601 1.13 -12.59 -38.07
CA ALA A 601 1.13 -12.23 -39.49
C ALA A 601 2.22 -11.19 -39.83
N THR A 602 2.48 -10.25 -38.92
CA THR A 602 3.52 -9.21 -39.11
C THR A 602 4.93 -9.80 -39.20
N LEU A 603 5.17 -11.00 -38.66
CA LEU A 603 6.48 -11.66 -38.81
C LEU A 603 6.83 -11.94 -40.28
N LEU A 604 5.84 -12.13 -41.16
CA LEU A 604 6.06 -12.31 -42.61
C LEU A 604 6.85 -11.14 -43.22
N HIS A 605 6.67 -9.92 -42.72
CA HIS A 605 7.42 -8.76 -43.18
C HIS A 605 8.94 -8.89 -42.91
N TRP A 606 9.35 -9.68 -41.92
CA TRP A 606 10.75 -9.80 -41.53
C TRP A 606 11.46 -11.01 -42.14
N VAL A 607 10.76 -11.81 -42.94
CA VAL A 607 11.34 -12.92 -43.73
C VAL A 607 12.30 -12.35 -44.79
N GLN A 608 13.48 -12.96 -44.87
CA GLN A 608 14.54 -12.60 -45.80
C GLN A 608 14.49 -13.44 -47.08
N ASP A 609 14.15 -14.72 -46.96
CA ASP A 609 14.10 -15.65 -48.09
C ASP A 609 12.68 -15.78 -48.64
N TRP A 610 12.47 -15.31 -49.88
CA TRP A 610 11.19 -15.37 -50.59
C TRP A 610 11.37 -16.23 -51.84
N ASP A 611 11.26 -17.54 -51.67
CA ASP A 611 11.29 -18.47 -52.80
C ASP A 611 9.95 -18.50 -53.55
N GLU A 612 9.96 -19.14 -54.71
CA GLU A 612 8.78 -19.23 -55.58
C GLU A 612 7.66 -20.07 -54.93
N GLU A 613 8.03 -21.09 -54.14
CA GLU A 613 7.10 -21.99 -53.44
C GLU A 613 6.31 -21.24 -52.36
N LEU A 614 6.98 -20.48 -51.48
CA LEU A 614 6.34 -19.64 -50.48
C LEU A 614 5.43 -18.61 -51.14
N THR A 615 5.88 -17.99 -52.24
CA THR A 615 5.10 -16.96 -52.94
C THR A 615 3.82 -17.53 -53.56
N GLU A 616 3.88 -18.72 -54.16
CA GLU A 616 2.72 -19.40 -54.75
C GLU A 616 1.73 -19.88 -53.67
N SER A 617 2.25 -20.46 -52.59
CA SER A 617 1.48 -20.87 -51.42
C SER A 617 0.70 -19.70 -50.81
N LEU A 618 1.38 -18.57 -50.59
CA LEU A 618 0.76 -17.34 -50.08
C LEU A 618 -0.33 -16.79 -50.99
N ARG A 619 -0.10 -16.76 -52.32
CA ARG A 619 -1.12 -16.30 -53.29
C ARG A 619 -2.36 -17.17 -53.24
N SER A 620 -2.18 -18.50 -53.25
CA SER A 620 -3.27 -19.46 -53.13
C SER A 620 -4.05 -19.27 -51.82
N ALA A 621 -3.36 -19.09 -50.69
CA ALA A 621 -4.01 -18.86 -49.40
C ALA A 621 -4.78 -17.52 -49.32
N VAL A 622 -4.28 -16.48 -49.98
CA VAL A 622 -4.96 -15.18 -50.11
C VAL A 622 -6.22 -15.30 -50.96
N ASP A 623 -6.13 -15.95 -52.13
CA ASP A 623 -7.27 -16.14 -53.04
C ASP A 623 -8.40 -16.95 -52.38
N ASN A 624 -8.03 -17.96 -51.58
CA ASN A 624 -8.96 -18.81 -50.83
C ASN A 624 -9.44 -18.20 -49.50
N ARG A 625 -9.00 -16.98 -49.13
CA ARG A 625 -9.34 -16.30 -47.87
C ARG A 625 -9.08 -17.15 -46.62
N TYR A 626 -7.97 -17.89 -46.60
CA TYR A 626 -7.67 -18.89 -45.57
C TYR A 626 -7.71 -18.34 -44.13
N TRP A 627 -7.25 -17.11 -43.89
CA TRP A 627 -7.21 -16.46 -42.56
C TRP A 627 -8.43 -15.57 -42.26
N GLY A 628 -9.45 -15.57 -43.12
CA GLY A 628 -10.61 -14.67 -43.05
C GLY A 628 -10.33 -13.25 -43.56
N ASP A 629 -11.39 -12.48 -43.82
CA ASP A 629 -11.34 -11.26 -44.63
C ASP A 629 -10.34 -10.21 -44.15
N ARG A 630 -10.25 -9.96 -42.84
CA ARG A 630 -9.40 -8.88 -42.29
C ARG A 630 -7.91 -9.23 -42.32
N LEU A 631 -7.55 -10.44 -41.87
CA LEU A 631 -6.16 -10.91 -41.83
C LEU A 631 -5.62 -11.19 -43.23
N THR A 632 -6.43 -11.77 -44.12
CA THR A 632 -6.07 -11.96 -45.53
C THR A 632 -5.75 -10.62 -46.20
N LYS A 633 -6.56 -9.58 -45.95
CA LYS A 633 -6.27 -8.24 -46.48
C LYS A 633 -4.92 -7.71 -45.96
N TYR A 634 -4.65 -7.83 -44.68
CA TYR A 634 -3.38 -7.37 -44.10
C TYR A 634 -2.16 -8.13 -44.66
N ILE A 635 -2.25 -9.46 -44.77
CA ILE A 635 -1.18 -10.28 -45.34
C ILE A 635 -0.95 -9.89 -46.82
N SER A 636 -2.02 -9.63 -47.58
CA SER A 636 -1.90 -9.17 -48.97
C SER A 636 -1.18 -7.82 -49.08
N GLU A 637 -1.39 -6.90 -48.14
CA GLU A 637 -0.67 -5.62 -48.07
C GLU A 637 0.82 -5.85 -47.78
N ILE A 638 1.17 -6.77 -46.87
CA ILE A 638 2.58 -7.13 -46.58
C ILE A 638 3.27 -7.70 -47.83
N ILE A 639 2.60 -8.60 -48.56
CA ILE A 639 3.12 -9.21 -49.79
C ILE A 639 3.36 -8.14 -50.87
N SER A 640 2.42 -7.18 -51.03
CA SER A 640 2.58 -6.06 -51.97
C SER A 640 3.81 -5.22 -51.63
N ILE A 641 3.96 -4.81 -50.36
CA ILE A 641 5.09 -4.00 -49.90
C ILE A 641 6.43 -4.72 -50.17
N LYS A 642 6.49 -6.03 -49.92
CA LYS A 642 7.70 -6.83 -50.18
C LYS A 642 7.99 -6.99 -51.67
N SER A 643 6.96 -7.21 -52.49
CA SER A 643 7.10 -7.31 -53.94
C SER A 643 7.64 -6.01 -54.55
N ASP A 644 7.20 -4.85 -54.05
CA ASP A 644 7.68 -3.54 -54.46
C ASP A 644 9.14 -3.30 -54.04
N MET A 645 9.52 -3.71 -52.83
CA MET A 645 10.91 -3.64 -52.34
C MET A 645 11.89 -4.51 -53.15
N VAL A 646 11.46 -5.71 -53.56
CA VAL A 646 12.28 -6.61 -54.41
C VAL A 646 12.41 -6.07 -55.83
N CYS A 647 11.40 -5.37 -56.35
CA CYS A 647 11.48 -4.68 -57.65
C CYS A 647 12.43 -3.47 -57.60
N GLN A 648 12.43 -2.71 -56.50
CA GLN A 648 13.33 -1.56 -56.30
C GLN A 648 14.81 -1.99 -56.15
N SER A 649 15.10 -3.02 -55.34
CA SER A 649 16.49 -3.49 -55.15
C SER A 649 17.11 -4.06 -56.43
N LYS A 650 16.33 -4.78 -57.25
CA LYS A 650 16.77 -5.24 -58.58
C LYS A 650 17.07 -4.07 -59.52
N SER A 651 16.31 -2.97 -59.46
CA SER A 651 16.57 -1.79 -60.28
C SER A 651 17.84 -1.02 -59.88
N GLU A 652 18.19 -0.98 -58.60
CA GLU A 652 19.43 -0.35 -58.10
C GLU A 652 20.68 -1.20 -58.39
N THR A 653 20.58 -2.54 -58.30
CA THR A 653 21.73 -3.42 -58.60
C THR A 653 22.06 -3.45 -60.09
N THR A 654 21.08 -3.14 -60.96
CA THR A 654 21.31 -3.03 -62.41
C THR A 654 22.04 -1.72 -62.78
N LEU A 655 21.93 -0.68 -61.96
CA LEU A 655 22.62 0.60 -62.16
C LEU A 655 24.09 0.58 -61.69
N GLU A 656 24.47 -0.29 -60.75
CA GLU A 656 25.88 -0.43 -60.31
C GLU A 656 26.74 -1.31 -61.23
N PHE A 657 26.13 -2.08 -62.14
CA PHE A 657 26.87 -2.88 -63.14
C PHE A 657 27.01 -2.19 -64.51
N GLU A 658 26.43 -1.00 -64.70
CA GLU A 658 26.61 -0.15 -65.90
C GLU A 658 27.38 1.15 -65.62
N GLY A 659 28.20 1.18 -64.56
CA GLY A 659 29.09 2.30 -64.20
C GLY A 659 30.57 2.08 -64.54
#